data_AF-A0A3M2FP84-F1
#
_entry.id   AF-A0A3M2FP84-F1
#
_cell.length_a   1.000
_cell.length_b   1.000
_cell.length_c   1.000
_cell.angle_alpha   90.00
_cell.angle_beta   90.00
_cell.angle_gamma   90.00
#
_symmetry.space_group_name_H-M   'P 1'
#
loop_
_entity.id
_entity.type
_entity.pdbx_description
1 polymer ?
#
loop_
_entity_poly.entity_id
_entity_poly.type
_entity_poly.pdbx_seq_one_letter_code
_entity_poly.pdbx_strand_id
1 'polypeptide(L)'
;MLALLVSLGLAAGAPAQPHTAWPPDGPERLQRGLDAVEAGHPEAARPVLEALFKEAAAFYTPDLGSAAYWLGRAHADLDAPDQALRVWEAGLDHLDAAGRFDPRLAEAYLERVFGDSLEVAYGRAADLYLRLLETADTLTDAAARPILRRHIARILPLVPESERGTLGRPVAPNGFGILNPDRDAVALQPGAGARAALWWRRTPDPVLATGRHERIEEHLSRVAYARAHFPCSACATGYDDRGEIFVRLGPPPRAASITFDDSRLLDILLHPNAPHISRRDFPKNAVWYYPDLGYPYGRFVFIDNGERYQAGGLFDLIPLSLRTAGGFSRRSAMLATMRDMVIVHIYEELQRTHTGIGDGPGSGSAQEIYQEARLRMAELATQESAYEAAPASPVPTEIQQEDRLYAVEQRLRMPEQHTNVLEEMEDLPVFFRLARFLDADRTTRTELFWTHPAGTFEEAPFLVDFYAAQLDHRFQRRAMDGRSYPPARLDDPQSMSVSTFTLRGDTATYHLRLQWLQRPRRERSYSIDSLQALNPDPAVLEMSDLLPALMPEIAQTGGGIRLTPYPLPRIRAGMPLALYFEIYHLRFGPDDQTRYAVEVVVERRDAGTLQQLYRDRTRRTAARTDVEGTTSTAREYIAVDLSDVRGAESVTVTVRVTDEVSEQVVERSVQFDVFNR
;
A
#
# COMPACT_ATOMS: atom_id res chain seq x y z
N MET A 1 53.46 -58.20 -13.94
CA MET A 1 52.01 -58.41 -13.77
C MET A 1 51.40 -57.09 -13.35
N LEU A 2 51.10 -56.24 -14.35
CA LEU A 2 50.58 -54.88 -14.18
C LEU A 2 49.05 -54.89 -14.30
N ALA A 3 48.41 -54.14 -13.40
CA ALA A 3 46.96 -54.00 -13.29
C ALA A 3 46.40 -53.03 -14.35
N LEU A 4 45.22 -53.37 -14.86
CA LEU A 4 44.49 -52.71 -15.95
C LEU A 4 43.77 -51.42 -15.49
N LEU A 5 43.82 -50.41 -16.36
CA LEU A 5 42.99 -49.21 -16.38
C LEU A 5 41.51 -49.52 -16.64
N VAL A 6 40.60 -48.91 -15.87
CA VAL A 6 39.21 -48.67 -16.28
C VAL A 6 38.81 -47.25 -15.89
N SER A 7 38.44 -46.47 -16.90
CA SER A 7 37.83 -45.14 -16.85
C SER A 7 36.32 -45.28 -16.61
N LEU A 8 35.80 -44.67 -15.54
CA LEU A 8 34.35 -44.47 -15.32
C LEU A 8 33.99 -43.01 -15.63
N GLY A 9 33.25 -42.83 -16.71
CA GLY A 9 32.66 -41.55 -17.10
C GLY A 9 31.45 -41.20 -16.22
N LEU A 10 31.36 -39.92 -15.87
CA LEU A 10 30.19 -39.31 -15.23
C LEU A 10 28.96 -39.47 -16.13
N ALA A 11 27.94 -40.17 -15.63
CA ALA A 11 26.59 -40.07 -16.15
C ALA A 11 25.94 -38.80 -15.59
N ALA A 12 25.81 -37.77 -16.44
CA ALA A 12 24.91 -36.66 -16.19
C ALA A 12 23.47 -37.20 -16.15
N GLY A 13 22.77 -36.97 -15.04
CA GLY A 13 21.35 -37.26 -14.93
C GLY A 13 20.58 -36.48 -15.99
N ALA A 14 19.88 -37.20 -16.87
CA ALA A 14 19.01 -36.61 -17.87
C ALA A 14 17.87 -35.82 -17.19
N PRO A 15 17.51 -34.62 -17.67
CA PRO A 15 16.31 -33.94 -17.22
C PRO A 15 15.07 -34.76 -17.63
N ALA A 16 14.13 -34.91 -16.70
CA ALA A 16 12.82 -35.51 -16.98
C ALA A 16 12.10 -34.73 -18.10
N GLN A 17 11.67 -35.43 -19.14
CA GLN A 17 10.88 -34.87 -20.24
C GLN A 17 9.44 -34.57 -19.79
N PRO A 18 8.84 -33.43 -20.18
CA PRO A 18 7.39 -33.33 -20.25
C PRO A 18 6.96 -32.88 -21.65
N HIS A 19 6.79 -33.84 -22.56
CA HIS A 19 6.06 -33.63 -23.81
C HIS A 19 4.97 -34.70 -23.92
N THR A 20 3.85 -34.52 -23.22
CA THR A 20 2.60 -35.13 -23.67
C THR A 20 2.26 -34.51 -25.02
N ALA A 21 2.45 -35.26 -26.10
CA ALA A 21 2.04 -34.87 -27.43
C ALA A 21 0.54 -34.51 -27.40
N TRP A 22 0.18 -33.34 -27.92
CA TRP A 22 -1.22 -32.93 -27.97
C TRP A 22 -2.02 -33.85 -28.89
N PRO A 23 -3.32 -34.08 -28.59
CA PRO A 23 -4.19 -34.72 -29.55
C PRO A 23 -4.21 -33.89 -30.84
N PRO A 24 -3.99 -34.50 -32.03
CA PRO A 24 -3.85 -33.76 -33.28
C PRO A 24 -5.13 -33.03 -33.68
N ASP A 25 -6.30 -33.51 -33.25
CA ASP A 25 -7.61 -32.88 -33.44
C ASP A 25 -8.02 -31.94 -32.28
N GLY A 26 -7.12 -31.72 -31.32
CA GLY A 26 -7.34 -30.88 -30.14
C GLY A 26 -7.81 -29.46 -30.45
N PRO A 27 -7.16 -28.72 -31.38
CA PRO A 27 -7.60 -27.36 -31.74
C PRO A 27 -9.02 -27.32 -32.33
N GLU A 28 -9.37 -28.28 -33.19
CA GLU A 28 -10.70 -28.37 -33.79
C GLU A 28 -11.77 -28.75 -32.75
N ARG A 29 -11.43 -29.63 -31.80
CA ARG A 29 -12.32 -29.97 -30.67
C ARG A 29 -12.54 -28.77 -29.74
N LEU A 30 -11.48 -28.01 -29.45
CA LEU A 30 -11.56 -26.80 -28.64
C LEU A 30 -12.43 -25.74 -29.31
N GLN A 31 -12.20 -25.46 -30.61
CA GLN A 31 -12.99 -24.51 -31.38
C GLN A 31 -14.47 -24.91 -31.44
N ARG A 32 -14.79 -26.19 -31.68
CA ARG A 32 -16.18 -26.66 -31.66
C ARG A 32 -16.85 -26.47 -30.29
N GLY A 33 -16.13 -26.71 -29.21
CA GLY A 33 -16.62 -26.46 -27.86
C GLY A 33 -16.87 -24.98 -27.59
N LEU A 34 -15.92 -24.13 -27.99
CA LEU A 34 -16.03 -22.67 -27.96
C LEU A 34 -17.26 -22.16 -28.70
N ASP A 35 -17.41 -22.51 -29.97
CA ASP A 35 -18.52 -22.08 -30.83
C ASP A 35 -19.88 -22.46 -30.22
N ALA A 36 -19.96 -23.65 -29.61
CA ALA A 36 -21.17 -24.11 -28.92
C ALA A 36 -21.47 -23.30 -27.65
N VAL A 37 -20.47 -22.95 -26.85
CA VAL A 37 -20.65 -22.06 -25.68
C VAL A 37 -21.10 -20.67 -26.12
N GLU A 38 -20.45 -20.09 -27.13
CA GLU A 38 -20.79 -18.74 -27.62
C GLU A 38 -22.17 -18.67 -28.29
N ALA A 39 -22.62 -19.77 -28.91
CA ALA A 39 -23.96 -19.90 -29.44
C ALA A 39 -25.05 -20.13 -28.36
N GLY A 40 -24.68 -20.20 -27.07
CA GLY A 40 -25.62 -20.45 -25.98
C GLY A 40 -26.07 -21.90 -25.86
N HIS A 41 -25.25 -22.84 -26.34
CA HIS A 41 -25.47 -24.30 -26.30
C HIS A 41 -24.41 -25.02 -25.45
N PRO A 42 -24.25 -24.68 -24.15
CA PRO A 42 -23.22 -25.28 -23.29
C PRO A 42 -23.39 -26.79 -23.09
N GLU A 43 -24.61 -27.34 -23.24
CA GLU A 43 -24.89 -28.77 -23.22
C GLU A 43 -24.22 -29.54 -24.35
N ALA A 44 -24.06 -28.92 -25.53
CA ALA A 44 -23.38 -29.49 -26.68
C ALA A 44 -21.86 -29.34 -26.57
N ALA A 45 -21.39 -28.25 -25.95
CA ALA A 45 -19.97 -27.99 -25.72
C ALA A 45 -19.35 -28.96 -24.70
N ARG A 46 -20.05 -29.19 -23.58
CA ARG A 46 -19.55 -29.95 -22.42
C ARG A 46 -18.92 -31.30 -22.78
N PRO A 47 -19.58 -32.25 -23.49
CA PRO A 47 -18.99 -33.57 -23.75
C PRO A 47 -17.71 -33.50 -24.60
N VAL A 48 -17.63 -32.56 -25.55
CA VAL A 48 -16.45 -32.38 -26.42
C VAL A 48 -15.27 -31.85 -25.61
N LEU A 49 -15.51 -30.83 -24.79
CA LEU A 49 -14.50 -30.19 -23.94
C LEU A 49 -14.07 -31.10 -22.79
N GLU A 50 -15.00 -31.84 -22.17
CA GLU A 50 -14.70 -32.79 -21.10
C GLU A 50 -13.83 -33.95 -21.59
N ALA A 51 -14.12 -34.47 -22.78
CA ALA A 51 -13.27 -35.49 -23.40
C ALA A 51 -11.86 -34.95 -23.69
N LEU A 52 -11.74 -33.71 -24.16
CA LEU A 52 -10.43 -33.09 -24.44
C LEU A 52 -9.66 -32.84 -23.14
N PHE A 53 -10.32 -32.35 -22.10
CA PHE A 53 -9.71 -32.10 -20.80
C PHE A 53 -9.24 -33.41 -20.12
N LYS A 54 -10.00 -34.50 -20.23
CA LYS A 54 -9.60 -35.82 -19.70
C LYS A 54 -8.37 -36.39 -20.42
N GLU A 55 -8.28 -36.17 -21.72
CA GLU A 55 -7.17 -36.67 -22.55
C GLU A 55 -5.90 -35.81 -22.40
N ALA A 56 -6.07 -34.49 -22.32
CA ALA A 56 -4.98 -33.53 -22.24
C ALA A 56 -5.39 -32.34 -21.34
N ALA A 57 -5.31 -32.51 -20.02
CA ALA A 57 -5.76 -31.50 -19.05
C ALA A 57 -5.03 -30.15 -19.15
N ALA A 58 -3.78 -30.15 -19.63
CA ALA A 58 -2.99 -28.95 -19.88
C ALA A 58 -3.10 -28.43 -21.34
N PHE A 59 -4.12 -28.88 -22.10
CA PHE A 59 -4.33 -28.43 -23.48
C PHE A 59 -4.67 -26.93 -23.52
N TYR A 60 -3.90 -26.20 -24.30
CA TYR A 60 -3.94 -24.74 -24.40
C TYR A 60 -3.49 -24.30 -25.78
N THR A 61 -4.19 -23.32 -26.36
CA THR A 61 -3.71 -22.57 -27.53
C THR A 61 -3.66 -21.08 -27.17
N PRO A 62 -2.69 -20.31 -27.71
CA PRO A 62 -2.61 -18.88 -27.43
C PRO A 62 -3.88 -18.11 -27.78
N ASP A 63 -4.51 -18.41 -28.91
CA ASP A 63 -5.65 -17.61 -29.38
C ASP A 63 -6.97 -17.97 -28.65
N LEU A 64 -7.16 -19.26 -28.35
CA LEU A 64 -8.42 -19.76 -27.78
C LEU A 64 -8.35 -19.94 -26.26
N GLY A 65 -7.17 -20.03 -25.67
CA GLY A 65 -6.99 -20.36 -24.25
C GLY A 65 -7.01 -21.87 -23.98
N SER A 66 -7.31 -22.25 -22.74
CA SER A 66 -7.28 -23.64 -22.27
C SER A 66 -8.61 -24.36 -22.43
N ALA A 67 -8.55 -25.69 -22.60
CA ALA A 67 -9.75 -26.52 -22.57
C ALA A 67 -10.47 -26.42 -21.21
N ALA A 68 -9.72 -26.26 -20.12
CA ALA A 68 -10.26 -26.09 -18.77
C ALA A 68 -11.11 -24.83 -18.62
N TYR A 69 -10.65 -23.70 -19.16
CA TYR A 69 -11.42 -22.44 -19.14
C TYR A 69 -12.80 -22.62 -19.77
N TRP A 70 -12.84 -23.14 -21.01
CA TRP A 70 -14.09 -23.33 -21.74
C TRP A 70 -14.99 -24.39 -21.13
N LEU A 71 -14.42 -25.49 -20.60
CA LEU A 71 -15.20 -26.51 -19.91
C LEU A 71 -15.85 -25.96 -18.64
N GLY A 72 -15.10 -25.20 -17.84
CA GLY A 72 -15.66 -24.58 -16.64
C GLY A 72 -16.69 -23.51 -16.97
N ARG A 73 -16.49 -22.72 -18.04
CA ARG A 73 -17.52 -21.79 -18.55
C ARG A 73 -18.80 -22.52 -18.95
N ALA A 74 -18.70 -23.64 -19.68
CA ALA A 74 -19.86 -24.45 -20.03
C ALA A 74 -20.60 -24.98 -18.78
N HIS A 75 -19.87 -25.34 -17.72
CA HIS A 75 -20.50 -25.69 -16.44
C HIS A 75 -21.17 -24.51 -15.75
N ALA A 76 -20.57 -23.33 -15.76
CA ALA A 76 -21.16 -22.12 -15.19
C ALA A 76 -22.45 -21.71 -15.92
N ASP A 77 -22.44 -21.76 -17.26
CA ASP A 77 -23.62 -21.45 -18.10
C ASP A 77 -24.76 -22.49 -17.92
N LEU A 78 -24.43 -23.69 -17.41
CA LEU A 78 -25.39 -24.74 -17.03
C LEU A 78 -25.82 -24.67 -15.56
N ASP A 79 -25.57 -23.56 -14.86
CA ASP A 79 -25.88 -23.37 -13.44
C ASP A 79 -25.25 -24.45 -12.53
N ALA A 80 -24.05 -24.91 -12.90
CA ALA A 80 -23.24 -25.87 -12.13
C ALA A 80 -21.93 -25.22 -11.65
N PRO A 81 -21.99 -24.16 -10.82
CA PRO A 81 -20.83 -23.34 -10.50
C PRO A 81 -19.75 -24.07 -9.69
N ASP A 82 -20.13 -25.00 -8.81
CA ASP A 82 -19.15 -25.80 -8.04
C ASP A 82 -18.33 -26.70 -8.97
N GLN A 83 -18.95 -27.20 -10.05
CA GLN A 83 -18.26 -28.00 -11.04
C GLN A 83 -17.36 -27.13 -11.92
N ALA A 84 -17.80 -25.92 -12.26
CA ALA A 84 -16.96 -24.94 -12.94
C ALA A 84 -15.70 -24.62 -12.14
N LEU A 85 -15.85 -24.34 -10.84
CA LEU A 85 -14.72 -24.06 -9.95
C LEU A 85 -13.74 -25.23 -9.88
N ARG A 86 -14.23 -26.46 -9.66
CA ARG A 86 -13.37 -27.67 -9.64
C ARG A 86 -12.60 -27.87 -10.94
N VAL A 87 -13.25 -27.66 -12.09
CA VAL A 87 -12.59 -27.75 -13.40
C VAL A 87 -11.52 -26.68 -13.54
N TRP A 88 -11.80 -25.45 -13.11
CA TRP A 88 -10.84 -24.37 -13.20
C TRP A 88 -9.64 -24.58 -12.28
N GLU A 89 -9.85 -25.03 -11.03
CA GLU A 89 -8.78 -25.39 -10.10
C GLU A 89 -7.88 -26.48 -10.67
N ALA A 90 -8.46 -27.58 -11.17
CA ALA A 90 -7.71 -28.66 -11.79
C ALA A 90 -6.96 -28.19 -13.04
N GLY A 91 -7.58 -27.35 -13.86
CA GLY A 91 -6.95 -26.75 -15.04
C GLY A 91 -5.74 -25.89 -14.69
N LEU A 92 -5.83 -25.06 -13.65
CA LEU A 92 -4.73 -24.24 -13.16
C LEU A 92 -3.55 -25.10 -12.71
N ASP A 93 -3.81 -26.17 -11.96
CA ASP A 93 -2.77 -27.10 -11.48
C ASP A 93 -2.09 -27.85 -12.64
N HIS A 94 -2.87 -28.33 -13.60
CA HIS A 94 -2.33 -29.04 -14.77
C HIS A 94 -1.53 -28.13 -15.70
N LEU A 95 -1.98 -26.88 -15.93
CA LEU A 95 -1.23 -25.91 -16.71
C LEU A 95 0.07 -25.53 -16.00
N ASP A 96 0.02 -25.30 -14.69
CA ASP A 96 1.21 -24.96 -13.90
C ASP A 96 2.26 -26.07 -13.93
N ALA A 97 1.85 -27.32 -13.72
CA ALA A 97 2.72 -28.49 -13.82
C ALA A 97 3.37 -28.65 -15.22
N ALA A 98 2.72 -28.13 -16.26
CA ALA A 98 3.23 -28.12 -17.63
C ALA A 98 4.04 -26.85 -17.98
N GLY A 99 4.26 -25.94 -17.03
CA GLY A 99 4.94 -24.65 -17.25
C GLY A 99 4.14 -23.67 -18.11
N ARG A 100 2.80 -23.74 -18.07
CA ARG A 100 1.87 -22.96 -18.89
C ARG A 100 0.98 -22.10 -18.01
N PHE A 101 0.40 -21.06 -18.61
CA PHE A 101 -0.51 -20.14 -17.93
C PHE A 101 -1.58 -19.64 -18.91
N ASP A 102 -2.84 -19.70 -18.48
CA ASP A 102 -3.97 -19.15 -19.24
C ASP A 102 -4.61 -17.98 -18.46
N PRO A 103 -4.44 -16.73 -18.93
CA PRO A 103 -5.02 -15.56 -18.28
C PRO A 103 -6.55 -15.57 -18.18
N ARG A 104 -7.24 -16.22 -19.14
CA ARG A 104 -8.72 -16.31 -19.13
C ARG A 104 -9.19 -17.21 -18.02
N LEU A 105 -8.52 -18.36 -17.87
CA LEU A 105 -8.77 -19.29 -16.78
C LEU A 105 -8.51 -18.63 -15.42
N ALA A 106 -7.38 -17.91 -15.30
CA ALA A 106 -7.06 -17.18 -14.08
C ALA A 106 -8.14 -16.15 -13.74
N GLU A 107 -8.56 -15.32 -14.70
CA GLU A 107 -9.62 -14.32 -14.47
C GLU A 107 -10.94 -14.97 -14.04
N ALA A 108 -11.38 -16.02 -14.72
CA ALA A 108 -12.63 -16.70 -14.37
C ALA A 108 -12.60 -17.26 -12.95
N TYR A 109 -11.47 -17.85 -12.54
CA TYR A 109 -11.27 -18.31 -11.17
C TYR A 109 -11.30 -17.16 -10.16
N LEU A 110 -10.58 -16.05 -10.43
CA LEU A 110 -10.57 -14.87 -9.56
C LEU A 110 -11.98 -14.27 -9.41
N GLU A 111 -12.69 -14.07 -10.52
CA GLU A 111 -14.05 -13.51 -10.49
C GLU A 111 -15.01 -14.36 -9.67
N ARG A 112 -14.92 -15.70 -9.78
CA ARG A 112 -15.75 -16.62 -8.99
C ARG A 112 -15.40 -16.55 -7.51
N VAL A 113 -14.12 -16.71 -7.17
CA VAL A 113 -13.66 -16.75 -5.78
C VAL A 113 -14.07 -15.51 -5.01
N PHE A 114 -13.85 -14.31 -5.57
CA PHE A 114 -14.20 -13.06 -4.89
C PHE A 114 -15.67 -12.65 -5.09
N GLY A 115 -16.32 -13.12 -6.16
CA GLY A 115 -17.74 -12.90 -6.40
C GLY A 115 -18.63 -13.59 -5.36
N ASP A 116 -18.33 -14.85 -5.01
CA ASP A 116 -19.09 -15.60 -4.01
C ASP A 116 -18.45 -15.58 -2.62
N SER A 117 -17.40 -14.78 -2.41
CA SER A 117 -16.69 -14.66 -1.13
C SER A 117 -16.15 -16.00 -0.59
N LEU A 118 -15.50 -16.79 -1.45
CA LEU A 118 -14.93 -18.09 -1.10
C LEU A 118 -13.59 -17.94 -0.35
N GLU A 119 -13.65 -17.54 0.92
CA GLU A 119 -12.47 -17.17 1.74
C GLU A 119 -11.36 -18.24 1.79
N VAL A 120 -11.71 -19.52 1.74
CA VAL A 120 -10.76 -20.64 1.74
C VAL A 120 -9.83 -20.60 0.51
N ALA A 121 -10.29 -20.03 -0.59
CA ALA A 121 -9.57 -19.95 -1.86
C ALA A 121 -8.77 -18.64 -2.03
N TYR A 122 -8.93 -17.66 -1.13
CA TYR A 122 -8.36 -16.31 -1.27
C TYR A 122 -6.83 -16.31 -1.37
N GLY A 123 -6.13 -17.09 -0.54
CA GLY A 123 -4.67 -17.15 -0.58
C GLY A 123 -4.14 -17.62 -1.94
N ARG A 124 -4.70 -18.72 -2.47
CA ARG A 124 -4.36 -19.21 -3.82
C ARG A 124 -4.71 -18.19 -4.90
N ALA A 125 -5.84 -17.49 -4.74
CA ALA A 125 -6.28 -16.48 -5.68
C ALA A 125 -5.34 -15.25 -5.70
N ALA A 126 -4.84 -14.81 -4.53
CA ALA A 126 -3.87 -13.72 -4.45
C ALA A 126 -2.54 -14.07 -5.15
N ASP A 127 -2.03 -15.28 -4.95
CA ASP A 127 -0.83 -15.77 -5.65
C ASP A 127 -1.06 -15.84 -7.16
N LEU A 128 -2.22 -16.36 -7.59
CA LEU A 128 -2.61 -16.43 -9.00
C LEU A 128 -2.71 -15.04 -9.64
N TYR A 129 -3.23 -14.07 -8.90
CA TYR A 129 -3.35 -12.68 -9.36
C TYR A 129 -1.98 -12.03 -9.59
N LEU A 130 -1.01 -12.24 -8.69
CA LEU A 130 0.37 -11.78 -8.93
C LEU A 130 0.96 -12.39 -10.20
N ARG A 131 0.76 -13.69 -10.40
CA ARG A 131 1.19 -14.39 -11.62
C ARG A 131 0.54 -13.82 -12.88
N LEU A 132 -0.76 -13.55 -12.82
CA LEU A 132 -1.50 -12.91 -13.92
C LEU A 132 -0.85 -11.58 -14.30
N LEU A 133 -0.54 -10.71 -13.33
CA LEU A 133 0.14 -9.45 -13.59
C LEU A 133 1.53 -9.65 -14.21
N GLU A 134 2.32 -10.59 -13.72
CA GLU A 134 3.67 -10.87 -14.25
C GLU A 134 3.65 -11.35 -15.70
N THR A 135 2.59 -12.00 -16.14
CA THR A 135 2.45 -12.43 -17.54
C THR A 135 2.18 -11.28 -18.50
N ALA A 136 1.85 -10.09 -18.02
CA ALA A 136 1.41 -9.00 -18.89
C ALA A 136 2.46 -8.53 -19.89
N ASP A 137 3.74 -8.64 -19.54
CA ASP A 137 4.84 -8.18 -20.37
C ASP A 137 5.25 -9.20 -21.44
N THR A 138 4.87 -10.47 -21.27
CA THR A 138 5.20 -11.58 -22.17
C THR A 138 4.01 -12.08 -22.97
N LEU A 139 2.80 -11.59 -22.65
CA LEU A 139 1.56 -12.02 -23.29
C LEU A 139 1.51 -11.59 -24.78
N THR A 140 1.65 -12.58 -25.66
CA THR A 140 1.49 -12.43 -27.10
C THR A 140 0.03 -12.51 -27.55
N ASP A 141 -0.82 -13.12 -26.74
CA ASP A 141 -2.26 -13.30 -26.99
C ASP A 141 -3.01 -11.96 -26.94
N ALA A 142 -3.51 -11.53 -28.09
CA ALA A 142 -4.26 -10.30 -28.25
C ALA A 142 -5.62 -10.34 -27.54
N ALA A 143 -6.25 -11.51 -27.44
CA ALA A 143 -7.57 -11.69 -26.84
C ALA A 143 -7.54 -11.71 -25.31
N ALA A 144 -6.42 -12.10 -24.68
CA ALA A 144 -6.24 -11.98 -23.23
C ALA A 144 -5.73 -10.59 -22.77
N ARG A 145 -5.21 -9.75 -23.67
CA ARG A 145 -4.70 -8.40 -23.34
C ARG A 145 -5.71 -7.47 -22.63
N PRO A 146 -7.02 -7.47 -22.97
CA PRO A 146 -8.01 -6.66 -22.27
C PRO A 146 -8.17 -7.00 -20.78
N ILE A 147 -7.98 -8.27 -20.39
CA ILE A 147 -8.03 -8.71 -18.99
C ILE A 147 -6.98 -7.97 -18.17
N LEU A 148 -5.75 -7.92 -18.69
CA LEU A 148 -4.64 -7.26 -18.03
C LEU A 148 -4.79 -5.74 -17.98
N ARG A 149 -5.27 -5.12 -19.06
CA ARG A 149 -5.59 -3.68 -19.09
C ARG A 149 -6.57 -3.30 -18.00
N ARG A 150 -7.60 -4.13 -17.80
CA ARG A 150 -8.62 -3.95 -16.77
C ARG A 150 -8.01 -4.01 -15.37
N HIS A 151 -7.15 -4.99 -15.09
CA HIS A 151 -6.48 -5.09 -13.78
C HIS A 151 -5.50 -3.95 -13.53
N ILE A 152 -4.73 -3.54 -14.53
CA ILE A 152 -3.86 -2.36 -14.39
C ILE A 152 -4.69 -1.10 -14.15
N ALA A 153 -5.83 -0.94 -14.85
CA ALA A 153 -6.75 0.17 -14.59
C ALA A 153 -7.28 0.17 -13.15
N ARG A 154 -7.51 -1.00 -12.55
CA ARG A 154 -7.94 -1.14 -11.14
C ARG A 154 -6.83 -0.86 -10.11
N ILE A 155 -5.56 -1.01 -10.51
CA ILE A 155 -4.39 -0.71 -9.66
C ILE A 155 -4.00 0.77 -9.73
N LEU A 156 -4.18 1.44 -10.89
CA LEU A 156 -3.73 2.82 -11.10
C LEU A 156 -4.16 3.82 -10.01
N PRO A 157 -5.39 3.76 -9.45
CA PRO A 157 -5.80 4.66 -8.38
C PRO A 157 -5.14 4.38 -7.02
N LEU A 158 -4.54 3.21 -6.83
CA LEU A 158 -3.88 2.81 -5.58
C LEU A 158 -2.42 3.24 -5.52
N VAL A 159 -1.80 3.46 -6.67
CA VAL A 159 -0.37 3.79 -6.78
C VAL A 159 -0.16 5.31 -6.71
N PRO A 160 1.00 5.75 -6.16
CA PRO A 160 1.37 7.17 -6.17
C PRO A 160 1.32 7.76 -7.58
N GLU A 161 0.92 9.03 -7.70
CA GLU A 161 0.80 9.73 -8.99
C GLU A 161 2.09 9.66 -9.83
N SER A 162 3.25 9.69 -9.18
CA SER A 162 4.58 9.54 -9.81
C SER A 162 4.81 8.19 -10.48
N GLU A 163 4.14 7.12 -10.04
CA GLU A 163 4.31 5.77 -10.56
C GLU A 163 3.25 5.39 -11.61
N ARG A 164 2.08 6.06 -11.63
CA ARG A 164 0.96 5.77 -12.55
C ARG A 164 1.40 5.70 -14.00
N GLY A 165 2.15 6.70 -14.45
CA GLY A 165 2.63 6.80 -15.83
C GLY A 165 3.62 5.70 -16.25
N THR A 166 4.15 4.95 -15.28
CA THR A 166 4.98 3.76 -15.54
C THR A 166 4.14 2.50 -15.71
N LEU A 167 2.91 2.45 -15.22
CA LEU A 167 2.04 1.28 -15.37
C LEU A 167 1.15 1.42 -16.60
N GLY A 168 0.48 2.56 -16.73
CA GLY A 168 -0.47 2.79 -17.79
C GLY A 168 -0.68 4.26 -18.09
N ARG A 169 -1.14 4.55 -19.30
CA ARG A 169 -1.59 5.89 -19.70
C ARG A 169 -3.00 5.83 -20.26
N PRO A 170 -3.86 6.83 -19.98
CA PRO A 170 -5.13 6.97 -20.67
C PRO A 170 -4.88 7.00 -22.19
N VAL A 171 -5.65 6.21 -22.94
CA VAL A 171 -5.65 6.26 -24.39
C VAL A 171 -6.41 7.52 -24.81
N ALA A 172 -5.76 8.43 -25.53
CA ALA A 172 -6.44 9.60 -26.06
C ALA A 172 -7.58 9.14 -27.00
N PRO A 173 -8.78 9.73 -26.92
CA PRO A 173 -9.85 9.38 -27.85
C PRO A 173 -9.42 9.77 -29.27
N ASN A 174 -9.30 8.77 -30.15
CA ASN A 174 -8.98 8.98 -31.55
C ASN A 174 -10.20 9.56 -32.28
N GLY A 175 -10.29 10.89 -32.40
CA GLY A 175 -11.27 11.58 -33.26
C GLY A 175 -12.58 12.02 -32.59
N PHE A 176 -13.27 12.97 -33.24
CA PHE A 176 -14.58 13.48 -32.83
C PHE A 176 -15.64 12.37 -32.93
N GLY A 177 -15.99 11.72 -31.81
CA GLY A 177 -17.02 10.70 -31.79
C GLY A 177 -17.50 10.36 -30.39
N ILE A 178 -18.80 10.55 -30.16
CA ILE A 178 -19.55 10.24 -28.93
C ILE A 178 -19.76 8.70 -28.76
N LEU A 179 -19.13 7.88 -29.60
CA LEU A 179 -19.30 6.43 -29.67
C LEU A 179 -17.95 5.69 -29.61
N ASN A 180 -17.11 5.99 -28.62
CA ASN A 180 -15.92 5.19 -28.35
C ASN A 180 -16.17 4.32 -27.10
N PRO A 181 -16.32 2.99 -27.23
CA PRO A 181 -16.52 2.09 -26.09
C PRO A 181 -15.32 2.02 -25.14
N ASP A 182 -14.19 2.61 -25.53
CA ASP A 182 -12.90 2.61 -24.81
C ASP A 182 -12.50 4.03 -24.31
N ARG A 183 -13.47 4.88 -23.94
CA ARG A 183 -13.21 6.28 -23.55
C ARG A 183 -12.27 6.42 -22.34
N ASP A 184 -12.20 5.38 -21.49
CA ASP A 184 -11.34 5.29 -20.31
C ASP A 184 -10.24 4.21 -20.46
N ALA A 185 -9.97 3.73 -21.69
CA ALA A 185 -9.01 2.65 -21.91
C ALA A 185 -7.58 3.03 -21.48
N VAL A 186 -6.88 2.04 -20.93
CA VAL A 186 -5.50 2.19 -20.45
C VAL A 186 -4.54 1.48 -21.40
N ALA A 187 -3.60 2.23 -21.97
CA ALA A 187 -2.46 1.69 -22.69
C ALA A 187 -1.38 1.24 -21.68
N LEU A 188 -1.08 -0.05 -21.67
CA LEU A 188 -0.01 -0.63 -20.87
C LEU A 188 1.35 -0.12 -21.35
N GLN A 189 2.21 0.25 -20.41
CA GLN A 189 3.61 0.55 -20.70
C GLN A 189 4.45 -0.74 -20.75
N PRO A 190 5.58 -0.77 -21.48
CA PRO A 190 6.48 -1.92 -21.46
C PRO A 190 7.01 -2.21 -20.04
N GLY A 191 6.80 -3.41 -19.50
CA GLY A 191 7.17 -3.75 -18.12
C GLY A 191 6.09 -3.42 -17.07
N ALA A 192 4.88 -3.03 -17.49
CA ALA A 192 3.81 -2.65 -16.58
C ALA A 192 3.37 -3.81 -15.67
N GLY A 193 3.36 -5.04 -16.19
CA GLY A 193 2.99 -6.22 -15.42
C GLY A 193 3.93 -6.49 -14.27
N ALA A 194 5.22 -6.60 -14.59
CA ALA A 194 6.28 -6.80 -13.60
C ALA A 194 6.33 -5.66 -12.58
N ARG A 195 6.11 -4.40 -12.99
CA ARG A 195 6.07 -3.26 -12.06
C ARG A 195 4.84 -3.31 -11.14
N ALA A 196 3.67 -3.66 -11.65
CA ALA A 196 2.46 -3.81 -10.84
C ALA A 196 2.59 -4.95 -9.82
N ALA A 197 3.11 -6.10 -10.24
CA ALA A 197 3.40 -7.22 -9.33
C ALA A 197 4.44 -6.84 -8.27
N LEU A 198 5.49 -6.13 -8.65
CA LEU A 198 6.51 -5.63 -7.72
C LEU A 198 5.92 -4.62 -6.74
N TRP A 199 5.04 -3.72 -7.18
CA TRP A 199 4.35 -2.77 -6.29
C TRP A 199 3.51 -3.50 -5.23
N TRP A 200 2.77 -4.54 -5.63
CA TRP A 200 2.05 -5.37 -4.67
C TRP A 200 2.98 -6.06 -3.66
N ARG A 201 4.10 -6.62 -4.12
CA ARG A 201 5.10 -7.25 -3.23
C ARG A 201 5.79 -6.26 -2.28
N ARG A 202 5.95 -5.00 -2.72
CA ARG A 202 6.47 -3.90 -1.90
C ARG A 202 5.47 -3.44 -0.84
N THR A 203 4.19 -3.44 -1.20
CA THR A 203 3.12 -3.03 -0.29
C THR A 203 3.17 -3.94 0.94
N PRO A 204 3.30 -3.37 2.16
CA PRO A 204 3.36 -4.18 3.37
C PRO A 204 2.11 -5.06 3.50
N ASP A 205 2.33 -6.36 3.67
CA ASP A 205 1.27 -7.27 4.05
C ASP A 205 0.83 -6.96 5.49
N PRO A 206 -0.46 -6.66 5.73
CA PRO A 206 -0.94 -6.36 7.07
C PRO A 206 -0.79 -7.55 8.02
N VAL A 207 -0.88 -8.80 7.54
CA VAL A 207 -0.88 -9.99 8.43
C VAL A 207 0.16 -11.02 8.03
N LEU A 208 1.42 -10.69 8.27
CA LEU A 208 2.56 -11.55 7.93
C LEU A 208 2.41 -13.00 8.44
N ALA A 209 1.81 -13.19 9.61
CA ALA A 209 1.65 -14.50 10.27
C ALA A 209 0.94 -15.57 9.43
N THR A 210 0.06 -15.20 8.50
CA THR A 210 -0.69 -16.17 7.69
C THR A 210 0.11 -16.67 6.48
N GLY A 211 1.16 -15.94 6.11
CA GLY A 211 1.90 -16.16 4.88
C GLY A 211 1.13 -15.83 3.59
N ARG A 212 -0.08 -15.27 3.71
CA ARG A 212 -0.95 -14.82 2.61
C ARG A 212 -0.63 -13.37 2.25
N HIS A 213 -1.35 -12.82 1.27
CA HIS A 213 -1.24 -11.41 0.87
C HIS A 213 -2.60 -10.73 1.07
N GLU A 214 -3.00 -10.55 2.33
CA GLU A 214 -4.33 -10.08 2.75
C GLU A 214 -4.72 -8.77 2.07
N ARG A 215 -3.76 -7.89 1.80
CA ARG A 215 -4.01 -6.64 1.08
C ARG A 215 -4.48 -6.86 -0.37
N ILE A 216 -3.95 -7.88 -1.06
CA ILE A 216 -4.41 -8.28 -2.40
C ILE A 216 -5.80 -8.91 -2.32
N GLU A 217 -6.03 -9.76 -1.32
CA GLU A 217 -7.33 -10.40 -1.09
C GLU A 217 -8.42 -9.36 -0.83
N GLU A 218 -8.13 -8.38 0.02
CA GLU A 218 -8.99 -7.22 0.26
C GLU A 218 -9.22 -6.43 -1.03
N HIS A 219 -8.17 -6.16 -1.81
CA HIS A 219 -8.31 -5.45 -3.09
C HIS A 219 -9.26 -6.16 -4.04
N LEU A 220 -9.08 -7.47 -4.24
CA LEU A 220 -9.90 -8.25 -5.16
C LEU A 220 -11.34 -8.39 -4.64
N SER A 221 -11.53 -8.52 -3.32
CA SER A 221 -12.84 -8.49 -2.69
C SER A 221 -13.55 -7.15 -2.91
N ARG A 222 -12.83 -6.03 -2.72
CA ARG A 222 -13.37 -4.68 -2.97
C ARG A 222 -13.69 -4.46 -4.44
N VAL A 223 -12.87 -4.99 -5.37
CA VAL A 223 -13.14 -4.93 -6.81
C VAL A 223 -14.41 -5.71 -7.16
N ALA A 224 -14.58 -6.92 -6.62
CA ALA A 224 -15.79 -7.71 -6.82
C ALA A 224 -17.04 -6.95 -6.31
N TYR A 225 -16.96 -6.41 -5.09
CA TYR A 225 -18.03 -5.58 -4.53
C TYR A 225 -18.33 -4.34 -5.40
N ALA A 226 -17.29 -3.61 -5.80
CA ALA A 226 -17.44 -2.37 -6.57
C ALA A 226 -18.11 -2.61 -7.94
N ARG A 227 -17.79 -3.72 -8.61
CA ARG A 227 -18.46 -4.11 -9.87
C ARG A 227 -19.93 -4.44 -9.68
N ALA A 228 -20.27 -5.09 -8.57
CA ALA A 228 -21.65 -5.48 -8.28
C ALA A 228 -22.52 -4.26 -7.89
N HIS A 229 -21.96 -3.30 -7.14
CA HIS A 229 -22.73 -2.20 -6.55
C HIS A 229 -22.60 -0.86 -7.28
N PHE A 230 -21.52 -0.66 -8.03
CA PHE A 230 -21.23 0.58 -8.77
C PHE A 230 -20.92 0.30 -10.25
N PRO A 231 -21.73 -0.53 -10.95
CA PRO A 231 -21.39 -1.02 -12.27
C PRO A 231 -21.25 0.11 -13.29
N CYS A 232 -20.25 0.00 -14.16
CA CYS A 232 -20.09 0.87 -15.32
C CYS A 232 -19.49 0.06 -16.47
N SER A 233 -20.33 -0.29 -17.46
CA SER A 233 -19.91 -1.09 -18.62
C SER A 233 -18.95 -0.35 -19.54
N ALA A 234 -19.02 0.99 -19.60
CA ALA A 234 -18.14 1.83 -20.40
C ALA A 234 -16.80 2.16 -19.72
N CYS A 235 -16.66 1.87 -18.41
CA CYS A 235 -15.46 2.16 -17.64
C CYS A 235 -14.46 1.02 -17.77
N ALA A 236 -13.17 1.33 -17.96
CA ALA A 236 -12.12 0.31 -18.09
C ALA A 236 -11.98 -0.59 -16.85
N THR A 237 -12.37 -0.11 -15.67
CA THR A 237 -12.38 -0.85 -14.40
C THR A 237 -13.59 -1.77 -14.24
N GLY A 238 -14.69 -1.49 -14.94
CA GLY A 238 -16.00 -2.10 -14.78
C GLY A 238 -16.88 -1.46 -13.70
N TYR A 239 -16.43 -0.37 -13.07
CA TYR A 239 -17.17 0.36 -12.05
C TYR A 239 -16.97 1.88 -12.17
N ASP A 240 -17.88 2.66 -11.62
CA ASP A 240 -17.83 4.12 -11.62
C ASP A 240 -16.94 4.70 -10.50
N ASP A 241 -16.86 6.02 -10.39
CA ASP A 241 -15.93 6.70 -9.47
C ASP A 241 -16.20 6.37 -7.99
N ARG A 242 -17.43 5.97 -7.62
CA ARG A 242 -17.73 5.47 -6.28
C ARG A 242 -17.01 4.14 -6.03
N GLY A 243 -17.00 3.26 -7.04
CA GLY A 243 -16.25 2.02 -6.99
C GLY A 243 -14.74 2.25 -6.87
N GLU A 244 -14.21 3.28 -7.52
CA GLU A 244 -12.79 3.66 -7.36
C GLU A 244 -12.47 4.05 -5.92
N ILE A 245 -13.26 4.96 -5.32
CA ILE A 245 -13.05 5.37 -3.92
C ILE A 245 -13.24 4.20 -2.96
N PHE A 246 -14.22 3.32 -3.21
CA PHE A 246 -14.44 2.13 -2.40
C PHE A 246 -13.25 1.16 -2.47
N VAL A 247 -12.68 0.93 -3.66
CA VAL A 247 -11.51 0.05 -3.81
C VAL A 247 -10.28 0.64 -3.10
N ARG A 248 -10.10 1.96 -3.16
CA ARG A 248 -8.98 2.67 -2.49
C ARG A 248 -9.12 2.66 -0.97
N LEU A 249 -10.27 3.05 -0.46
CA LEU A 249 -10.44 3.43 0.95
C LEU A 249 -11.33 2.48 1.76
N GLY A 250 -12.04 1.56 1.11
CA GLY A 250 -12.99 0.66 1.76
C GLY A 250 -14.41 1.25 1.82
N PRO A 251 -15.30 0.65 2.61
CA PRO A 251 -16.64 1.20 2.83
C PRO A 251 -16.54 2.55 3.55
N PRO A 252 -17.31 3.57 3.13
CA PRO A 252 -17.34 4.84 3.85
C PRO A 252 -18.01 4.65 5.23
N PRO A 253 -17.39 5.10 6.33
CA PRO A 253 -18.02 5.08 7.66
C PRO A 253 -19.37 5.79 7.68
N ARG A 254 -19.53 6.81 6.82
CA ARG A 254 -20.81 7.50 6.62
C ARG A 254 -21.04 7.80 5.15
N ALA A 255 -22.22 7.46 4.66
CA ALA A 255 -22.73 7.86 3.36
C ALA A 255 -24.05 8.61 3.50
N ALA A 256 -24.27 9.61 2.67
CA ALA A 256 -25.46 10.45 2.63
C ALA A 256 -25.80 10.84 1.18
N SER A 257 -26.94 11.49 1.00
CA SER A 257 -27.31 12.19 -0.23
C SER A 257 -27.95 13.52 0.15
N ILE A 258 -27.65 14.57 -0.59
CA ILE A 258 -28.26 15.88 -0.40
C ILE A 258 -29.63 15.87 -1.07
N THR A 259 -30.67 16.10 -0.27
CA THR A 259 -32.07 16.17 -0.73
C THR A 259 -32.53 17.61 -0.84
N PHE A 260 -33.35 17.92 -1.84
CA PHE A 260 -33.85 19.26 -2.14
C PHE A 260 -35.36 19.40 -1.88
N ASP A 261 -35.84 18.70 -0.84
CA ASP A 261 -37.28 18.63 -0.50
C ASP A 261 -37.68 19.60 0.65
N ASP A 262 -36.76 20.44 1.14
CA ASP A 262 -37.04 21.44 2.19
C ASP A 262 -38.12 22.44 1.73
N SER A 263 -39.14 22.63 2.56
CA SER A 263 -40.29 23.47 2.19
C SER A 263 -39.91 24.93 1.95
N ARG A 264 -38.93 25.48 2.70
CA ARG A 264 -38.46 26.87 2.52
C ARG A 264 -37.76 27.04 1.17
N LEU A 265 -36.97 26.06 0.77
CA LEU A 265 -36.32 26.05 -0.54
C LEU A 265 -37.36 25.92 -1.67
N LEU A 266 -38.32 25.01 -1.51
CA LEU A 266 -39.36 24.77 -2.52
C LEU A 266 -40.29 25.97 -2.74
N ASP A 267 -40.62 26.72 -1.69
CA ASP A 267 -41.41 27.96 -1.79
C ASP A 267 -40.77 28.98 -2.74
N ILE A 268 -39.44 29.01 -2.79
CA ILE A 268 -38.67 29.90 -3.66
C ILE A 268 -38.56 29.32 -5.08
N LEU A 269 -38.24 28.02 -5.20
CA LEU A 269 -38.05 27.36 -6.50
C LEU A 269 -39.35 27.22 -7.31
N LEU A 270 -40.49 27.06 -6.63
CA LEU A 270 -41.80 26.85 -7.24
C LEU A 270 -42.65 28.12 -7.29
N HIS A 271 -42.04 29.29 -7.11
CA HIS A 271 -42.77 30.56 -7.12
C HIS A 271 -43.50 30.76 -8.47
N PRO A 272 -44.82 31.08 -8.50
CA PRO A 272 -45.65 31.05 -9.72
C PRO A 272 -45.14 31.90 -10.89
N ASN A 273 -44.51 33.03 -10.59
CA ASN A 273 -43.99 33.98 -11.58
C ASN A 273 -42.48 33.80 -11.86
N ALA A 274 -41.87 32.73 -11.37
CA ALA A 274 -40.45 32.49 -11.53
C ALA A 274 -40.16 31.40 -12.57
N PRO A 275 -38.92 31.31 -13.10
CA PRO A 275 -38.54 30.23 -14.01
C PRO A 275 -38.76 28.87 -13.35
N HIS A 276 -39.45 27.96 -14.05
CA HIS A 276 -39.74 26.65 -13.52
C HIS A 276 -38.47 25.80 -13.39
N ILE A 277 -38.11 25.46 -12.16
CA ILE A 277 -37.09 24.46 -11.82
C ILE A 277 -37.80 23.26 -11.19
N SER A 278 -37.72 22.11 -11.86
CA SER A 278 -38.26 20.85 -11.36
C SER A 278 -37.31 20.20 -10.37
N ARG A 279 -37.84 19.40 -9.45
CA ARG A 279 -37.01 18.50 -8.62
C ARG A 279 -36.15 17.55 -9.46
N ARG A 280 -36.60 17.20 -10.67
CA ARG A 280 -35.85 16.35 -11.60
C ARG A 280 -34.64 17.04 -12.24
N ASP A 281 -34.57 18.37 -12.15
CA ASP A 281 -33.43 19.14 -12.67
C ASP A 281 -32.22 19.08 -11.73
N PHE A 282 -32.44 18.66 -10.46
CA PHE A 282 -31.37 18.40 -9.51
C PHE A 282 -30.76 17.02 -9.79
N PRO A 283 -29.42 16.94 -9.83
CA PRO A 283 -28.76 15.67 -10.08
C PRO A 283 -28.95 14.72 -8.89
N LYS A 284 -29.11 13.43 -9.17
CA LYS A 284 -28.94 12.41 -8.13
C LYS A 284 -27.49 12.45 -7.66
N ASN A 285 -27.29 12.31 -6.37
CA ASN A 285 -25.98 12.47 -5.75
C ASN A 285 -25.75 11.49 -4.62
N ALA A 286 -24.48 11.26 -4.31
CA ALA A 286 -24.03 10.56 -3.12
C ALA A 286 -22.87 11.35 -2.50
N VAL A 287 -22.83 11.41 -1.18
CA VAL A 287 -21.76 12.06 -0.42
C VAL A 287 -21.20 11.07 0.59
N TRP A 288 -19.91 10.78 0.49
CA TRP A 288 -19.21 9.84 1.38
C TRP A 288 -18.25 10.59 2.28
N TYR A 289 -18.12 10.14 3.52
CA TYR A 289 -17.25 10.74 4.53
C TYR A 289 -16.35 9.70 5.17
N TYR A 290 -15.07 10.04 5.24
CA TYR A 290 -14.03 9.31 5.97
C TYR A 290 -13.46 10.22 7.06
N PRO A 291 -14.10 10.34 8.23
CA PRO A 291 -13.70 11.29 9.27
C PRO A 291 -12.31 10.99 9.84
N ASP A 292 -11.94 9.72 9.92
CA ASP A 292 -10.66 9.27 10.48
C ASP A 292 -9.52 9.33 9.46
N LEU A 293 -9.81 9.69 8.20
CA LEU A 293 -8.83 9.82 7.13
C LEU A 293 -8.75 11.26 6.65
N GLY A 294 -7.54 11.85 6.72
CA GLY A 294 -7.23 13.12 6.06
C GLY A 294 -8.10 14.31 6.51
N TYR A 295 -8.63 14.29 7.73
CA TYR A 295 -9.50 15.36 8.27
C TYR A 295 -8.93 16.77 8.04
N PRO A 296 -9.76 17.76 7.62
CA PRO A 296 -11.19 17.69 7.30
C PRO A 296 -11.52 17.28 5.85
N TYR A 297 -10.57 16.72 5.10
CA TYR A 297 -10.66 16.52 3.64
C TYR A 297 -11.16 15.14 3.20
N GLY A 298 -11.79 14.39 4.10
CA GLY A 298 -12.33 13.04 3.85
C GLY A 298 -13.71 12.96 3.17
N ARG A 299 -14.27 14.08 2.67
CA ARG A 299 -15.55 14.13 1.95
C ARG A 299 -15.38 13.92 0.43
N PHE A 300 -16.17 13.01 -0.14
CA PHE A 300 -16.28 12.79 -1.58
C PHE A 300 -17.72 13.04 -2.04
N VAL A 301 -17.89 13.78 -3.13
CA VAL A 301 -19.20 14.07 -3.72
C VAL A 301 -19.27 13.41 -5.08
N PHE A 302 -20.34 12.68 -5.33
CA PHE A 302 -20.59 11.97 -6.58
C PHE A 302 -21.90 12.43 -7.19
N ILE A 303 -21.87 12.65 -8.50
CA ILE A 303 -22.99 13.18 -9.28
C ILE A 303 -23.35 12.18 -10.37
N ASP A 304 -24.61 11.80 -10.45
CA ASP A 304 -25.15 10.97 -11.52
C ASP A 304 -25.34 11.80 -12.78
N ASN A 305 -24.66 11.44 -13.86
CA ASN A 305 -24.80 12.10 -15.16
C ASN A 305 -25.83 11.43 -16.08
N GLY A 306 -26.56 10.42 -15.59
CA GLY A 306 -27.52 9.60 -16.33
C GLY A 306 -26.94 8.28 -16.85
N GLU A 307 -25.63 8.16 -16.95
CA GLU A 307 -24.92 6.92 -17.34
C GLU A 307 -24.17 6.30 -16.14
N ARG A 308 -23.50 7.13 -15.34
CA ARG A 308 -22.70 6.72 -14.18
C ARG A 308 -22.58 7.83 -13.15
N TYR A 309 -22.18 7.48 -11.93
CA TYR A 309 -21.75 8.48 -10.96
C TYR A 309 -20.30 8.90 -11.22
N GLN A 310 -20.04 10.19 -11.21
CA GLN A 310 -18.70 10.77 -11.35
C GLN A 310 -18.35 11.61 -10.14
N ALA A 311 -17.08 11.65 -9.76
CA ALA A 311 -16.57 12.54 -8.73
C ALA A 311 -16.79 14.01 -9.16
N GLY A 312 -17.34 14.82 -8.26
CA GLY A 312 -17.65 16.22 -8.51
C GLY A 312 -17.44 17.10 -7.27
N GLY A 313 -17.76 18.38 -7.42
CA GLY A 313 -17.74 19.35 -6.32
C GLY A 313 -19.15 19.64 -5.77
N LEU A 314 -19.22 20.50 -4.76
CA LEU A 314 -20.48 21.00 -4.26
C LEU A 314 -21.21 21.84 -5.31
N PHE A 315 -20.47 22.56 -6.15
CA PHE A 315 -21.06 23.33 -7.25
C PHE A 315 -21.80 22.45 -8.27
N ASP A 316 -21.42 21.19 -8.42
CA ASP A 316 -22.05 20.27 -9.39
C ASP A 316 -23.41 19.74 -8.96
N LEU A 317 -23.75 19.88 -7.67
CA LEU A 317 -25.09 19.58 -7.12
C LEU A 317 -26.15 20.58 -7.60
N ILE A 318 -25.72 21.74 -8.12
CA ILE A 318 -26.61 22.78 -8.60
C ILE A 318 -27.10 22.42 -10.01
N PRO A 319 -28.41 22.53 -10.31
CA PRO A 319 -28.95 22.38 -11.66
C PRO A 319 -28.20 23.23 -12.69
N LEU A 320 -27.97 22.70 -13.90
CA LEU A 320 -27.20 23.39 -14.94
C LEU A 320 -27.80 24.77 -15.30
N SER A 321 -29.13 24.87 -15.33
CA SER A 321 -29.88 26.11 -15.57
C SER A 321 -29.60 27.20 -14.53
N LEU A 322 -29.28 26.80 -13.30
CA LEU A 322 -28.92 27.69 -12.20
C LEU A 322 -27.41 27.98 -12.19
N ARG A 323 -26.55 27.01 -12.56
CA ARG A 323 -25.10 27.22 -12.69
C ARG A 323 -24.74 28.31 -13.70
N THR A 324 -25.45 28.34 -14.82
CA THR A 324 -25.22 29.33 -15.89
C THR A 324 -26.02 30.62 -15.70
N ALA A 325 -26.68 30.81 -14.54
CA ALA A 325 -27.47 32.00 -14.26
C ALA A 325 -26.57 33.25 -14.21
N GLY A 326 -26.71 34.10 -15.22
CA GLY A 326 -25.96 35.35 -15.37
C GLY A 326 -26.65 36.31 -16.34
N GLY A 327 -26.25 37.59 -16.29
CA GLY A 327 -26.75 38.63 -17.19
C GLY A 327 -27.68 39.66 -16.54
N PHE A 328 -28.12 40.62 -17.34
CA PHE A 328 -28.79 41.85 -16.88
C PHE A 328 -30.32 41.80 -17.00
N SER A 329 -30.92 40.61 -17.00
CA SER A 329 -32.38 40.44 -17.11
C SER A 329 -33.01 40.12 -15.77
N ARG A 330 -34.28 40.50 -15.59
CA ARG A 330 -35.12 40.10 -14.45
C ARG A 330 -35.11 38.57 -14.25
N ARG A 331 -35.18 37.81 -15.34
CA ARG A 331 -35.10 36.35 -15.33
C ARG A 331 -33.74 35.85 -14.80
N SER A 332 -32.64 36.47 -15.24
CA SER A 332 -31.29 36.16 -14.78
C SER A 332 -31.14 36.43 -13.28
N ALA A 333 -31.71 37.53 -12.77
CA ALA A 333 -31.71 37.84 -11.34
C ALA A 333 -32.49 36.81 -10.52
N MET A 334 -33.67 36.39 -10.98
CA MET A 334 -34.44 35.32 -10.33
C MET A 334 -33.67 34.00 -10.26
N LEU A 335 -33.04 33.59 -11.37
CA LEU A 335 -32.22 32.37 -11.41
C LEU A 335 -31.00 32.47 -10.48
N ALA A 336 -30.36 33.64 -10.39
CA ALA A 336 -29.25 33.86 -9.48
C ALA A 336 -29.68 33.78 -8.02
N THR A 337 -30.84 34.36 -7.65
CA THR A 337 -31.39 34.24 -6.30
C THR A 337 -31.75 32.80 -5.95
N MET A 338 -32.36 32.05 -6.88
CA MET A 338 -32.62 30.61 -6.69
C MET A 338 -31.33 29.81 -6.48
N ARG A 339 -30.30 30.06 -7.29
CA ARG A 339 -28.99 29.39 -7.17
C ARG A 339 -28.38 29.63 -5.79
N ASP A 340 -28.36 30.87 -5.33
CA ASP A 340 -27.75 31.22 -4.04
C ASP A 340 -28.47 30.52 -2.88
N MET A 341 -29.79 30.30 -2.97
CA MET A 341 -30.55 29.49 -2.00
C MET A 341 -30.21 28.01 -2.06
N VAL A 342 -30.05 27.46 -3.27
CA VAL A 342 -29.60 26.08 -3.43
C VAL A 342 -28.22 25.88 -2.80
N ILE A 343 -27.31 26.85 -2.94
CA ILE A 343 -25.98 26.81 -2.32
C ILE A 343 -26.10 26.78 -0.79
N VAL A 344 -26.86 27.70 -0.19
CA VAL A 344 -27.07 27.72 1.27
C VAL A 344 -27.67 26.41 1.77
N HIS A 345 -28.66 25.87 1.06
CA HIS A 345 -29.27 24.58 1.37
C HIS A 345 -28.25 23.43 1.36
N ILE A 346 -27.34 23.40 0.38
CA ILE A 346 -26.26 22.42 0.31
C ILE A 346 -25.39 22.49 1.58
N TYR A 347 -24.96 23.68 2.00
CA TYR A 347 -24.14 23.81 3.21
C TYR A 347 -24.91 23.44 4.49
N GLU A 348 -26.20 23.77 4.61
CA GLU A 348 -27.02 23.34 5.76
C GLU A 348 -27.11 21.81 5.85
N GLU A 349 -27.42 21.13 4.74
CA GLU A 349 -27.52 19.66 4.71
C GLU A 349 -26.18 19.00 5.05
N LEU A 350 -25.08 19.58 4.57
CA LEU A 350 -23.73 19.12 4.88
C LEU A 350 -23.37 19.31 6.36
N GLN A 351 -23.71 20.44 6.98
CA GLN A 351 -23.47 20.69 8.41
C GLN A 351 -24.29 19.77 9.31
N ARG A 352 -25.54 19.46 8.93
CA ARG A 352 -26.36 18.47 9.65
C ARG A 352 -25.75 17.07 9.60
N THR A 353 -25.02 16.77 8.54
CA THR A 353 -24.45 15.44 8.31
C THR A 353 -22.98 15.30 8.69
N HIS A 354 -22.27 16.38 9.03
CA HIS A 354 -20.86 16.31 9.40
C HIS A 354 -20.41 17.43 10.35
N THR A 355 -19.77 17.05 11.47
CA THR A 355 -19.15 17.95 12.44
C THR A 355 -17.71 18.25 12.02
N GLY A 356 -17.46 19.34 11.30
CA GLY A 356 -16.09 19.67 10.84
C GLY A 356 -16.01 20.44 9.53
N ILE A 357 -17.15 20.68 8.88
CA ILE A 357 -17.22 21.62 7.76
C ILE A 357 -16.99 23.00 8.34
N GLY A 358 -16.00 23.73 7.80
CA GLY A 358 -15.76 25.11 8.16
C GLY A 358 -17.04 25.94 8.04
N ASP A 359 -17.09 27.08 8.72
CA ASP A 359 -18.16 28.05 8.51
C ASP A 359 -18.16 28.43 7.02
N GLY A 360 -18.95 27.73 6.20
CA GLY A 360 -19.23 28.13 4.83
C GLY A 360 -19.80 29.56 4.83
N PRO A 361 -20.07 30.17 3.66
CA PRO A 361 -20.62 31.52 3.64
C PRO A 361 -21.92 31.60 4.47
N GLY A 362 -21.83 32.10 5.71
CA GLY A 362 -22.95 32.43 6.59
C GLY A 362 -23.51 31.34 7.51
N SER A 363 -22.71 30.49 8.18
CA SER A 363 -23.22 29.56 9.23
C SER A 363 -23.97 30.26 10.38
N GLY A 364 -23.79 31.58 10.55
CA GLY A 364 -24.57 32.41 11.48
C GLY A 364 -25.84 33.05 10.90
N SER A 365 -26.12 32.94 9.59
CA SER A 365 -27.13 33.76 8.90
C SER A 365 -27.95 33.03 7.82
N ALA A 366 -27.91 31.69 7.72
CA ALA A 366 -28.69 30.96 6.70
C ALA A 366 -30.19 31.35 6.68
N GLN A 367 -30.79 31.54 7.86
CA GLN A 367 -32.16 32.05 8.02
C GLN A 367 -32.33 33.47 7.45
N GLU A 368 -31.35 34.35 7.64
CA GLU A 368 -31.35 35.73 7.12
C GLU A 368 -31.19 35.73 5.60
N ILE A 369 -30.30 34.89 5.07
CA ILE A 369 -30.08 34.71 3.64
C ILE A 369 -31.36 34.16 2.96
N TYR A 370 -32.03 33.17 3.55
CA TYR A 370 -33.34 32.69 3.08
C TYR A 370 -34.39 33.80 3.09
N GLN A 371 -34.43 34.59 4.16
CA GLN A 371 -35.37 35.70 4.31
C GLN A 371 -35.14 36.77 3.23
N GLU A 372 -33.88 37.17 3.01
CA GLU A 372 -33.49 38.18 2.02
C GLU A 372 -33.77 37.71 0.61
N ALA A 373 -33.44 36.45 0.28
CA ALA A 373 -33.75 35.87 -1.01
C ALA A 373 -35.26 35.77 -1.26
N ARG A 374 -36.05 35.44 -0.23
CA ARG A 374 -37.52 35.40 -0.34
C ARG A 374 -38.09 36.80 -0.60
N LEU A 375 -37.63 37.83 0.11
CA LEU A 375 -38.02 39.22 -0.13
C LEU A 375 -37.65 39.66 -1.54
N ARG A 376 -36.42 39.38 -1.95
CA ARG A 376 -35.91 39.71 -3.28
C ARG A 376 -36.67 38.98 -4.39
N MET A 377 -37.03 37.71 -4.18
CA MET A 377 -37.87 36.97 -5.13
C MET A 377 -39.28 37.53 -5.21
N ALA A 378 -39.88 37.96 -4.10
CA ALA A 378 -41.18 38.61 -4.10
C ALA A 378 -41.15 39.98 -4.79
N GLU A 379 -40.10 40.78 -4.58
CA GLU A 379 -39.86 42.03 -5.29
C GLU A 379 -39.68 41.81 -6.79
N LEU A 380 -38.77 40.90 -7.16
CA LEU A 380 -38.55 40.51 -8.55
C LEU A 380 -39.82 39.93 -9.18
N ALA A 381 -40.71 39.27 -8.44
CA ALA A 381 -41.95 38.72 -8.98
C ALA A 381 -43.07 39.75 -9.21
N THR A 382 -42.98 40.95 -8.62
CA THR A 382 -44.05 41.96 -8.61
C THR A 382 -43.74 43.19 -9.46
N GLN A 383 -42.47 43.62 -9.56
CA GLN A 383 -42.11 44.84 -10.30
C GLN A 383 -41.74 44.58 -11.77
N GLU A 384 -42.34 45.35 -12.68
CA GLU A 384 -42.09 45.29 -14.14
C GLU A 384 -41.10 46.35 -14.67
N SER A 385 -40.80 47.40 -13.90
CA SER A 385 -40.03 48.56 -14.40
C SER A 385 -38.93 48.99 -13.42
N ALA A 386 -37.77 49.33 -14.01
CA ALA A 386 -36.49 49.74 -13.40
C ALA A 386 -35.68 48.62 -12.72
N TYR A 387 -35.04 47.79 -13.55
CA TYR A 387 -34.00 46.86 -13.10
C TYR A 387 -32.67 47.61 -12.96
N GLU A 388 -32.27 47.92 -11.73
CA GLU A 388 -30.84 48.15 -11.45
C GLU A 388 -30.14 46.80 -11.46
N ALA A 389 -28.99 46.71 -12.14
CA ALA A 389 -28.23 45.48 -12.21
C ALA A 389 -27.91 45.01 -10.78
N ALA A 390 -28.50 43.88 -10.39
CA ALA A 390 -28.05 43.16 -9.23
C ALA A 390 -26.52 42.97 -9.33
N PRO A 391 -25.73 43.39 -8.32
CA PRO A 391 -24.31 43.05 -8.31
C PRO A 391 -24.18 41.53 -8.41
N ALA A 392 -23.22 41.06 -9.20
CA ALA A 392 -22.94 39.64 -9.32
C ALA A 392 -22.63 39.08 -7.92
N SER A 393 -23.47 38.17 -7.44
CA SER A 393 -23.23 37.47 -6.17
C SER A 393 -21.87 36.77 -6.25
N PRO A 394 -20.94 36.99 -5.31
CA PRO A 394 -19.62 36.35 -5.32
C PRO A 394 -19.69 34.86 -4.96
N VAL A 395 -20.77 34.42 -4.32
CA VAL A 395 -21.01 33.07 -3.79
C VAL A 395 -20.68 31.91 -4.76
N PRO A 396 -21.03 31.95 -6.06
CA PRO A 396 -20.69 30.89 -7.02
C PRO A 396 -19.20 30.80 -7.31
N THR A 397 -18.52 31.94 -7.31
CA THR A 397 -17.07 31.98 -7.51
C THR A 397 -16.37 31.46 -6.26
N GLU A 398 -16.87 31.81 -5.08
CA GLU A 398 -16.36 31.33 -3.79
C GLU A 398 -16.49 29.81 -3.64
N ILE A 399 -17.67 29.23 -3.88
CA ILE A 399 -17.85 27.76 -3.80
C ILE A 399 -16.98 27.01 -4.82
N GLN A 400 -16.81 27.54 -6.04
CA GLN A 400 -15.91 26.95 -7.02
C GLN A 400 -14.43 27.04 -6.61
N GLN A 401 -14.04 28.13 -5.96
CA GLN A 401 -12.70 28.28 -5.41
C GLN A 401 -12.49 27.32 -4.23
N GLU A 402 -13.48 27.20 -3.34
CA GLU A 402 -13.45 26.26 -2.22
C GLU A 402 -13.35 24.82 -2.71
N ASP A 403 -14.19 24.40 -3.67
CA ASP A 403 -14.14 23.06 -4.27
C ASP A 403 -12.76 22.76 -4.87
N ARG A 404 -12.13 23.74 -5.57
CA ARG A 404 -10.78 23.57 -6.13
C ARG A 404 -9.72 23.43 -5.04
N LEU A 405 -9.75 24.29 -4.02
CA LEU A 405 -8.81 24.24 -2.90
C LEU A 405 -8.98 22.93 -2.12
N TYR A 406 -10.22 22.54 -1.86
CA TYR A 406 -10.58 21.30 -1.20
C TYR A 406 -10.06 20.09 -1.97
N ALA A 407 -10.23 20.05 -3.30
CA ALA A 407 -9.71 18.95 -4.12
C ALA A 407 -8.17 18.85 -4.10
N VAL A 408 -7.47 19.99 -4.04
CA VAL A 408 -6.00 20.03 -3.90
C VAL A 408 -5.58 19.50 -2.53
N GLU A 409 -6.17 20.02 -1.45
CA GLU A 409 -5.86 19.59 -0.08
C GLU A 409 -6.23 18.12 0.15
N GLN A 410 -7.36 17.67 -0.38
CA GLN A 410 -7.77 16.28 -0.36
C GLN A 410 -6.71 15.38 -1.00
N ARG A 411 -6.16 15.76 -2.16
CA ARG A 411 -5.10 14.99 -2.82
C ARG A 411 -3.81 14.94 -1.99
N LEU A 412 -3.48 16.01 -1.28
CA LEU A 412 -2.25 16.10 -0.49
C LEU A 412 -2.35 15.38 0.87
N ARG A 413 -3.55 15.33 1.46
CA ARG A 413 -3.76 14.86 2.84
C ARG A 413 -4.41 13.49 2.94
N MET A 414 -5.19 13.08 1.93
CA MET A 414 -5.76 11.74 1.92
C MET A 414 -4.70 10.71 1.54
N PRO A 415 -4.71 9.53 2.18
CA PRO A 415 -3.88 8.43 1.72
C PRO A 415 -4.35 7.94 0.35
N GLU A 416 -3.41 7.46 -0.48
CA GLU A 416 -3.77 6.89 -1.79
C GLU A 416 -4.61 5.61 -1.66
N GLN A 417 -4.37 4.87 -0.57
CA GLN A 417 -5.09 3.66 -0.20
C GLN A 417 -5.15 3.50 1.32
N HIS A 418 -6.18 2.80 1.79
CA HIS A 418 -6.39 2.42 3.19
C HIS A 418 -6.85 0.95 3.26
N THR A 419 -6.44 0.23 4.31
CA THR A 419 -6.76 -1.19 4.53
C THR A 419 -7.58 -1.36 5.80
N ASN A 420 -8.64 -2.17 5.74
CA ASN A 420 -9.49 -2.52 6.88
C ASN A 420 -9.04 -3.82 7.57
N VAL A 421 -8.00 -4.50 7.07
CA VAL A 421 -7.61 -5.86 7.53
C VAL A 421 -7.32 -5.91 9.04
N LEU A 422 -6.80 -4.82 9.61
CA LEU A 422 -6.42 -4.71 11.02
C LEU A 422 -7.14 -3.57 11.75
N GLU A 423 -8.26 -3.06 11.21
CA GLU A 423 -8.94 -1.88 11.76
C GLU A 423 -9.47 -2.09 13.19
N GLU A 424 -9.80 -3.33 13.55
CA GLU A 424 -10.25 -3.69 14.91
C GLU A 424 -9.10 -3.91 15.90
N MET A 425 -7.83 -3.85 15.45
CA MET A 425 -6.67 -4.05 16.32
C MET A 425 -6.14 -2.73 16.89
N GLU A 426 -5.70 -2.77 18.14
CA GLU A 426 -5.06 -1.65 18.83
C GLU A 426 -3.54 -1.66 18.64
N ASP A 427 -2.91 -0.50 18.54
CA ASP A 427 -1.46 -0.40 18.40
C ASP A 427 -0.70 -1.06 19.58
N LEU A 428 0.21 -1.99 19.29
CA LEU A 428 1.11 -2.59 20.26
C LEU A 428 2.40 -1.75 20.38
N PRO A 429 2.63 -1.02 21.48
CA PRO A 429 3.83 -0.21 21.62
C PRO A 429 5.06 -1.11 21.79
N VAL A 430 5.87 -1.22 20.74
CA VAL A 430 7.16 -1.91 20.74
C VAL A 430 8.26 -0.97 20.25
N PHE A 431 9.46 -1.18 20.76
CA PHE A 431 10.68 -0.54 20.29
C PHE A 431 11.67 -1.61 19.87
N PHE A 432 12.34 -1.40 18.75
CA PHE A 432 13.35 -2.33 18.28
C PHE A 432 14.55 -1.62 17.65
N ARG A 433 15.65 -2.35 17.57
CA ARG A 433 16.86 -1.98 16.83
C ARG A 433 17.40 -3.20 16.10
N LEU A 434 18.02 -2.96 14.95
CA LEU A 434 18.74 -3.98 14.18
C LEU A 434 20.24 -3.75 14.25
N ALA A 435 21.01 -4.83 14.18
CA ALA A 435 22.44 -4.78 13.89
C ALA A 435 22.83 -5.95 12.95
N ARG A 436 23.63 -5.66 11.94
CA ARG A 436 24.19 -6.65 11.01
C ARG A 436 25.59 -7.07 11.45
N PHE A 437 25.88 -8.37 11.36
CA PHE A 437 27.18 -8.97 11.64
C PHE A 437 27.56 -9.95 10.53
N LEU A 438 28.85 -10.12 10.27
CA LEU A 438 29.36 -11.04 9.26
C LEU A 438 29.69 -12.37 9.94
N ASP A 439 29.10 -13.45 9.46
CA ASP A 439 29.37 -14.81 9.92
C ASP A 439 30.62 -15.39 9.24
N ALA A 440 31.16 -16.45 9.83
CA ALA A 440 32.34 -17.14 9.31
C ALA A 440 32.11 -17.74 7.90
N ASP A 441 30.87 -18.03 7.54
CA ASP A 441 30.47 -18.49 6.21
C ASP A 441 30.33 -17.35 5.18
N ARG A 442 30.69 -16.13 5.58
CA ARG A 442 30.61 -14.89 4.79
C ARG A 442 29.20 -14.43 4.47
N THR A 443 28.21 -14.91 5.22
CA THR A 443 26.86 -14.35 5.18
C THR A 443 26.68 -13.28 6.25
N THR A 444 25.78 -12.34 6.02
CA THR A 444 25.45 -11.27 6.98
C THR A 444 24.26 -11.70 7.81
N ARG A 445 24.48 -12.10 9.06
CA ARG A 445 23.38 -12.27 10.03
C ARG A 445 22.83 -10.92 10.44
N THR A 446 21.52 -10.86 10.61
CA THR A 446 20.86 -9.67 11.15
C THR A 446 20.24 -10.03 12.49
N GLU A 447 20.64 -9.31 13.53
CA GLU A 447 20.08 -9.46 14.86
C GLU A 447 19.10 -8.32 15.12
N LEU A 448 17.93 -8.68 15.62
CA LEU A 448 16.87 -7.78 16.05
C LEU A 448 16.77 -7.85 17.57
N PHE A 449 16.76 -6.68 18.19
CA PHE A 449 16.58 -6.51 19.62
C PHE A 449 15.33 -5.69 19.83
N TRP A 450 14.40 -6.15 20.67
CA TRP A 450 13.17 -5.43 20.91
C TRP A 450 12.75 -5.43 22.39
N THR A 451 12.00 -4.41 22.78
CA THR A 451 11.41 -4.20 24.11
C THR A 451 10.06 -3.51 23.97
N HIS A 452 9.35 -3.34 25.07
CA HIS A 452 8.11 -2.58 25.19
C HIS A 452 8.19 -1.62 26.39
N PRO A 453 7.35 -0.57 26.48
CA PRO A 453 7.29 0.28 27.66
C PRO A 453 6.67 -0.43 28.88
N ALA A 454 6.88 0.14 30.06
CA ALA A 454 6.14 -0.26 31.27
C ALA A 454 4.63 -0.02 31.07
N GLY A 455 3.81 -0.86 31.68
CA GLY A 455 2.36 -0.81 31.54
C GLY A 455 1.79 -1.42 30.24
N THR A 456 2.62 -1.85 29.28
CA THR A 456 2.10 -2.49 28.06
C THR A 456 1.37 -3.80 28.36
N PHE A 457 1.85 -4.58 29.33
CA PHE A 457 1.35 -5.92 29.65
C PHE A 457 0.91 -6.04 31.12
N GLU A 458 -0.07 -5.23 31.54
CA GLU A 458 -0.59 -5.22 32.93
C GLU A 458 -1.59 -6.35 33.23
N GLU A 459 -2.35 -6.80 32.23
CA GLU A 459 -3.31 -7.92 32.33
C GLU A 459 -2.65 -9.28 31.98
N ALA A 460 -3.14 -10.36 32.60
CA ALA A 460 -2.59 -11.72 32.58
C ALA A 460 -2.47 -12.38 31.17
N PRO A 461 -1.79 -13.53 31.05
CA PRO A 461 -0.65 -13.72 30.14
C PRO A 461 -1.07 -14.06 28.70
N PHE A 462 -1.11 -13.08 27.82
CA PHE A 462 -1.13 -13.35 26.38
C PHE A 462 0.30 -13.33 25.84
N LEU A 463 0.72 -14.41 25.17
CA LEU A 463 1.98 -14.44 24.45
C LEU A 463 1.99 -13.36 23.36
N VAL A 464 3.17 -12.80 23.11
CA VAL A 464 3.41 -11.95 21.96
C VAL A 464 4.06 -12.81 20.88
N ASP A 465 3.33 -13.04 19.80
CA ASP A 465 3.88 -13.72 18.63
C ASP A 465 4.64 -12.71 17.78
N PHE A 466 5.91 -12.97 17.54
CA PHE A 466 6.74 -12.18 16.65
C PHE A 466 7.02 -12.98 15.38
N TYR A 467 6.83 -12.34 14.22
CA TYR A 467 7.13 -12.89 12.91
C TYR A 467 8.10 -11.99 12.18
N ALA A 468 9.07 -12.60 11.49
CA ALA A 468 9.98 -11.90 10.61
C ALA A 468 10.10 -12.64 9.28
N ALA A 469 9.84 -11.92 8.19
CA ALA A 469 10.07 -12.41 6.83
C ALA A 469 11.23 -11.66 6.19
N GLN A 470 12.14 -12.42 5.59
CA GLN A 470 13.25 -11.91 4.80
C GLN A 470 12.89 -12.04 3.32
N LEU A 471 12.99 -10.93 2.60
CA LEU A 471 12.70 -10.86 1.17
C LEU A 471 13.97 -10.50 0.40
N ASP A 472 14.07 -10.96 -0.85
CA ASP A 472 15.17 -10.57 -1.75
C ASP A 472 14.96 -9.16 -2.33
N HIS A 473 15.92 -8.68 -3.14
CA HIS A 473 15.85 -7.39 -3.84
C HIS A 473 14.60 -7.15 -4.72
N ARG A 474 13.80 -8.20 -5.01
CA ARG A 474 12.53 -8.14 -5.75
C ARG A 474 11.32 -8.32 -4.85
N PHE A 475 11.51 -8.25 -3.53
CA PHE A 475 10.49 -8.46 -2.52
C PHE A 475 9.86 -9.87 -2.60
N GLN A 476 10.61 -10.87 -3.08
CA GLN A 476 10.20 -12.27 -2.98
C GLN A 476 10.64 -12.84 -1.63
N ARG A 477 9.69 -13.42 -0.89
CA ARG A 477 9.94 -14.03 0.42
C ARG A 477 10.88 -15.22 0.27
N ARG A 478 12.04 -15.17 0.93
CA ARG A 478 13.02 -16.26 0.96
C ARG A 478 12.95 -17.09 2.24
N ALA A 479 12.67 -16.43 3.35
CA ALA A 479 12.54 -17.06 4.65
C ALA A 479 11.47 -16.33 5.47
N MET A 480 10.83 -17.08 6.35
CA MET A 480 9.95 -16.54 7.39
C MET A 480 10.14 -17.39 8.63
N ASP A 481 10.29 -16.75 9.77
CA ASP A 481 10.42 -17.41 11.07
C ASP A 481 9.58 -16.65 12.10
N GLY A 482 9.10 -17.37 13.10
CA GLY A 482 8.17 -16.86 14.10
C GLY A 482 8.45 -17.43 15.48
N ARG A 483 8.33 -16.60 16.51
CA ARG A 483 8.54 -16.99 17.90
C ARG A 483 7.53 -16.32 18.82
N SER A 484 7.01 -17.09 19.77
CA SER A 484 6.17 -16.58 20.84
C SER A 484 7.03 -16.20 22.04
N TYR A 485 6.84 -14.99 22.54
CA TYR A 485 7.53 -14.47 23.70
C TYR A 485 6.56 -14.32 24.87
N PRO A 486 6.90 -14.82 26.08
CA PRO A 486 6.18 -14.43 27.29
C PRO A 486 6.48 -12.95 27.56
N PRO A 487 5.48 -12.06 27.61
CA PRO A 487 5.73 -10.66 27.89
C PRO A 487 6.30 -10.50 29.30
N ALA A 488 7.35 -9.69 29.43
CA ALA A 488 7.85 -9.31 30.75
C ALA A 488 6.92 -8.26 31.36
N ARG A 489 6.53 -8.45 32.62
CA ARG A 489 5.87 -7.39 33.37
C ARG A 489 6.93 -6.39 33.83
N LEU A 490 6.80 -5.14 33.39
CA LEU A 490 7.68 -4.04 33.76
C LEU A 490 6.88 -3.05 34.61
N ASP A 491 7.21 -2.98 35.90
CA ASP A 491 6.53 -2.08 36.86
C ASP A 491 7.18 -0.69 36.93
N ASP A 492 8.45 -0.57 36.54
CA ASP A 492 9.20 0.69 36.47
C ASP A 492 9.40 1.11 34.99
N PRO A 493 9.02 2.33 34.59
CA PRO A 493 9.33 2.90 33.28
C PRO A 493 10.81 2.88 32.87
N GLN A 494 11.72 2.70 33.83
CA GLN A 494 13.16 2.55 33.58
C GLN A 494 13.61 1.10 33.37
N SER A 495 12.79 0.12 33.78
CA SER A 495 13.08 -1.29 33.53
C SER A 495 12.89 -1.61 32.06
N MET A 496 13.72 -2.51 31.53
CA MET A 496 13.61 -3.02 30.16
C MET A 496 13.79 -4.53 30.15
N SER A 497 13.02 -5.20 29.29
CA SER A 497 13.21 -6.60 28.98
C SER A 497 13.48 -6.73 27.49
N VAL A 498 14.70 -7.12 27.15
CA VAL A 498 15.15 -7.17 25.76
C VAL A 498 15.07 -8.59 25.26
N SER A 499 14.30 -8.76 24.18
CA SER A 499 14.22 -10.01 23.44
C SER A 499 15.06 -9.91 22.17
N THR A 500 15.81 -10.96 21.88
CA THR A 500 16.64 -11.05 20.67
C THR A 500 16.04 -12.05 19.69
N PHE A 501 16.13 -11.70 18.41
CA PHE A 501 15.80 -12.58 17.30
C PHE A 501 16.90 -12.49 16.24
N THR A 502 17.38 -13.63 15.74
CA THR A 502 18.44 -13.68 14.74
C THR A 502 17.86 -14.19 13.43
N LEU A 503 18.00 -13.40 12.38
CA LEU A 503 17.61 -13.74 11.02
C LEU A 503 18.72 -14.51 10.31
N ARG A 504 18.34 -15.33 9.35
CA ARG A 504 19.28 -16.08 8.49
C ARG A 504 20.21 -15.13 7.74
N GLY A 505 21.47 -15.54 7.61
CA GLY A 505 22.50 -14.79 6.92
C GLY A 505 22.24 -14.55 5.43
N ASP A 506 22.71 -13.42 4.90
CA ASP A 506 22.54 -13.02 3.50
C ASP A 506 23.79 -12.37 2.88
N THR A 507 23.87 -12.33 1.54
CA THR A 507 25.02 -11.82 0.79
C THR A 507 24.69 -10.68 -0.19
N ALA A 508 23.42 -10.28 -0.30
CA ALA A 508 22.95 -9.28 -1.25
C ALA A 508 22.08 -8.21 -0.57
N THR A 509 21.44 -7.34 -1.37
CA THR A 509 20.37 -6.46 -0.87
C THR A 509 19.14 -7.29 -0.50
N TYR A 510 18.57 -7.03 0.67
CA TYR A 510 17.34 -7.67 1.15
C TYR A 510 16.41 -6.71 1.88
N HIS A 511 15.21 -7.19 2.14
CA HIS A 511 14.16 -6.46 2.84
C HIS A 511 13.66 -7.30 4.01
N LEU A 512 13.14 -6.64 5.03
CA LEU A 512 12.51 -7.30 6.17
C LEU A 512 11.06 -6.81 6.31
N ARG A 513 10.18 -7.75 6.66
CA ARG A 513 8.86 -7.47 7.19
C ARG A 513 8.81 -8.06 8.60
N LEU A 514 8.44 -7.24 9.56
CA LEU A 514 8.43 -7.58 10.98
C LEU A 514 7.02 -7.38 11.50
N GLN A 515 6.51 -8.31 12.31
CA GLN A 515 5.20 -8.18 12.93
C GLN A 515 5.24 -8.70 14.37
N TRP A 516 4.70 -7.92 15.30
CA TRP A 516 4.35 -8.33 16.65
C TRP A 516 2.84 -8.42 16.75
N LEU A 517 2.35 -9.51 17.33
CA LEU A 517 0.93 -9.79 17.42
C LEU A 517 0.58 -10.31 18.82
N GLN A 518 -0.35 -9.64 19.47
CA GLN A 518 -0.94 -10.07 20.73
C GLN A 518 -2.46 -10.23 20.52
N ARG A 519 -2.87 -11.42 20.09
CA ARG A 519 -4.28 -11.71 19.82
C ARG A 519 -5.12 -11.70 21.11
N PRO A 520 -6.38 -11.23 21.04
CA PRO A 520 -7.06 -10.64 19.88
C PRO A 520 -6.89 -9.11 19.76
N ARG A 521 -6.12 -8.47 20.65
CA ARG A 521 -6.27 -7.03 20.92
C ARG A 521 -5.30 -6.14 20.17
N ARG A 522 -4.04 -6.56 20.01
CA ARG A 522 -2.97 -5.62 19.64
C ARG A 522 -1.97 -6.14 18.62
N GLU A 523 -1.44 -5.25 17.78
CA GLU A 523 -0.46 -5.58 16.75
C GLU A 523 0.51 -4.43 16.45
N ARG A 524 1.63 -4.76 15.83
CA ARG A 524 2.54 -3.76 15.25
C ARG A 524 3.33 -4.37 14.12
N SER A 525 3.35 -3.71 12.96
CA SER A 525 4.11 -4.15 11.79
C SER A 525 5.12 -3.10 11.33
N TYR A 526 6.27 -3.55 10.83
CA TYR A 526 7.30 -2.70 10.24
C TYR A 526 7.86 -3.29 8.96
N SER A 527 8.24 -2.38 8.06
CA SER A 527 8.85 -2.67 6.78
C SER A 527 10.21 -2.00 6.72
N ILE A 528 11.26 -2.78 6.48
CA ILE A 528 12.64 -2.28 6.38
C ILE A 528 13.16 -2.69 5.02
N ASP A 529 13.34 -1.69 4.15
CA ASP A 529 13.63 -1.92 2.76
C ASP A 529 15.09 -1.61 2.42
N SER A 530 15.67 -2.42 1.54
CA SER A 530 16.99 -2.18 0.94
C SER A 530 18.16 -2.28 1.92
N LEU A 531 18.08 -3.17 2.90
CA LEU A 531 19.23 -3.52 3.75
C LEU A 531 20.31 -4.15 2.87
N GLN A 532 21.53 -3.63 2.99
CA GLN A 532 22.70 -4.20 2.32
C GLN A 532 23.29 -5.31 3.20
N ALA A 533 23.73 -6.41 2.61
CA ALA A 533 24.67 -7.30 3.30
C ALA A 533 26.00 -6.57 3.55
N LEU A 534 26.69 -6.92 4.62
CA LEU A 534 28.07 -6.49 4.87
C LEU A 534 28.98 -7.09 3.80
N ASN A 535 30.07 -6.40 3.44
CA ASN A 535 30.98 -6.86 2.40
C ASN A 535 31.70 -8.16 2.83
N PRO A 536 31.47 -9.28 2.13
CA PRO A 536 32.11 -10.55 2.47
C PRO A 536 33.53 -10.70 1.92
N ASP A 537 34.01 -9.77 1.08
CA ASP A 537 35.31 -9.84 0.42
C ASP A 537 36.45 -9.58 1.43
N PRO A 538 37.33 -10.58 1.68
CA PRO A 538 38.50 -10.40 2.56
C PRO A 538 39.51 -9.36 2.08
N ALA A 539 39.34 -8.83 0.86
CA ALA A 539 40.15 -7.74 0.36
C ALA A 539 39.75 -6.36 0.90
N VAL A 540 38.52 -6.22 1.40
CA VAL A 540 37.93 -4.95 1.79
C VAL A 540 37.72 -4.92 3.30
N LEU A 541 38.25 -3.91 3.98
CA LEU A 541 37.98 -3.69 5.41
C LEU A 541 36.48 -3.46 5.61
N GLU A 542 35.90 -4.17 6.57
CA GLU A 542 34.47 -4.07 6.86
C GLU A 542 34.23 -4.09 8.38
N MET A 543 33.08 -3.56 8.82
CA MET A 543 32.66 -3.65 10.21
C MET A 543 31.16 -3.94 10.36
N SER A 544 30.79 -4.55 11.49
CA SER A 544 29.40 -4.74 11.87
C SER A 544 28.71 -3.40 12.09
N ASP A 545 27.39 -3.39 12.11
CA ASP A 545 26.68 -2.25 12.67
C ASP A 545 27.03 -2.07 14.16
N LEU A 546 26.87 -0.84 14.66
CA LEU A 546 27.06 -0.54 16.06
C LEU A 546 25.88 -1.10 16.86
N LEU A 547 26.17 -1.89 17.89
CA LEU A 547 25.20 -2.37 18.86
C LEU A 547 25.31 -1.57 20.15
N PRO A 548 24.40 -0.62 20.40
CA PRO A 548 24.28 -0.01 21.71
C PRO A 548 23.90 -1.04 22.74
N ALA A 549 24.55 -1.01 23.88
CA ALA A 549 24.26 -1.86 25.01
C ALA A 549 24.36 -1.06 26.32
N LEU A 550 23.56 -1.45 27.31
CA LEU A 550 23.77 -1.01 28.67
C LEU A 550 25.11 -1.57 29.16
N MET A 551 25.92 -0.68 29.74
CA MET A 551 27.19 -1.08 30.32
C MET A 551 26.93 -1.97 31.54
N PRO A 552 27.49 -3.19 31.63
CA PRO A 552 27.28 -4.05 32.78
C PRO A 552 27.96 -3.45 34.02
N GLU A 553 27.31 -3.56 35.18
CA GLU A 553 28.03 -3.49 36.44
C GLU A 553 29.04 -4.65 36.44
N ILE A 554 30.33 -4.34 36.51
CA ILE A 554 31.40 -5.34 36.51
C ILE A 554 31.28 -6.13 37.83
N ALA A 555 30.50 -7.21 37.83
CA ALA A 555 30.54 -8.21 38.89
C ALA A 555 31.89 -8.94 38.79
N GLN A 556 32.73 -8.81 39.80
CA GLN A 556 34.12 -9.32 39.87
C GLN A 556 34.26 -10.86 39.86
N THR A 557 33.26 -11.60 39.40
CA THR A 557 33.26 -13.07 39.42
C THR A 557 33.30 -13.63 38.01
N GLY A 558 34.51 -13.68 37.42
CA GLY A 558 35.01 -14.69 36.46
C GLY A 558 34.18 -15.11 35.22
N GLY A 559 32.98 -14.58 35.01
CA GLY A 559 32.13 -14.79 33.84
C GLY A 559 32.25 -13.58 32.93
N GLY A 560 32.41 -13.82 31.62
CA GLY A 560 32.63 -12.76 30.64
C GLY A 560 31.61 -11.62 30.68
N ILE A 561 31.96 -10.51 30.02
CA ILE A 561 31.13 -9.30 29.92
C ILE A 561 29.80 -9.66 29.23
N ARG A 562 28.69 -9.59 29.97
CA ARG A 562 27.33 -9.76 29.41
C ARG A 562 26.73 -8.40 29.10
N LEU A 563 26.79 -8.02 27.82
CA LEU A 563 26.14 -6.80 27.32
C LEU A 563 24.63 -7.02 27.19
N THR A 564 23.84 -6.07 27.68
CA THR A 564 22.38 -6.05 27.45
C THR A 564 22.08 -5.04 26.34
N PRO A 565 21.64 -5.46 25.15
CA PRO A 565 21.37 -4.55 24.03
C PRO A 565 20.40 -3.43 24.40
N TYR A 566 20.58 -2.25 23.81
CA TYR A 566 19.74 -1.08 24.05
C TYR A 566 18.92 -0.75 22.78
N PRO A 567 17.68 -1.26 22.67
CA PRO A 567 16.88 -1.14 21.46
C PRO A 567 16.19 0.22 21.30
N LEU A 568 16.17 1.06 22.33
CA LEU A 568 15.47 2.34 22.29
C LEU A 568 16.21 3.36 21.38
N PRO A 569 15.47 4.19 20.63
CA PRO A 569 16.06 5.27 19.85
C PRO A 569 16.35 6.53 20.68
N ARG A 570 15.97 6.53 21.97
CA ARG A 570 16.11 7.68 22.86
C ARG A 570 16.98 7.35 24.04
N ILE A 571 17.73 8.32 24.55
CA ILE A 571 18.62 8.17 25.70
C ILE A 571 18.40 9.30 26.72
N ARG A 572 18.78 9.04 27.98
CA ARG A 572 18.92 10.07 29.02
C ARG A 572 20.36 10.54 29.10
N ALA A 573 20.57 11.81 29.41
CA ALA A 573 21.89 12.33 29.69
C ALA A 573 22.52 11.61 30.89
N GLY A 574 23.77 11.16 30.75
CA GLY A 574 24.49 10.39 31.76
C GLY A 574 24.13 8.90 31.84
N MET A 575 23.31 8.37 30.92
CA MET A 575 23.08 6.92 30.83
C MET A 575 24.38 6.20 30.44
N PRO A 576 24.80 5.15 31.18
CA PRO A 576 26.02 4.41 30.88
C PRO A 576 25.79 3.48 29.68
N LEU A 577 26.20 3.94 28.49
CA LEU A 577 26.10 3.19 27.24
C LEU A 577 27.48 2.71 26.77
N ALA A 578 27.50 1.47 26.29
CA ALA A 578 28.60 0.92 25.53
C ALA A 578 28.16 0.70 24.08
N LEU A 579 29.11 0.81 23.14
CA LEU A 579 28.92 0.42 21.74
C LEU A 579 29.76 -0.82 21.47
N TYR A 580 29.10 -1.92 21.13
CA TYR A 580 29.74 -3.14 20.67
C TYR A 580 29.77 -3.18 19.14
N PHE A 581 30.89 -3.65 18.58
CA PHE A 581 31.01 -3.92 17.14
C PHE A 581 32.13 -4.92 16.85
N GLU A 582 32.07 -5.53 15.67
CA GLU A 582 33.07 -6.44 15.14
C GLU A 582 33.75 -5.80 13.92
N ILE A 583 35.07 -5.93 13.84
CA ILE A 583 35.89 -5.49 12.71
C ILE A 583 36.31 -6.73 11.93
N TYR A 584 36.20 -6.71 10.61
CA TYR A 584 36.48 -7.85 9.73
C TYR A 584 37.58 -7.52 8.73
N HIS A 585 38.27 -8.58 8.27
CA HIS A 585 39.24 -8.53 7.17
C HIS A 585 40.47 -7.65 7.40
N LEU A 586 40.88 -7.47 8.67
CA LEU A 586 42.12 -6.76 9.01
C LEU A 586 43.34 -7.42 8.34
N ARG A 587 44.25 -6.62 7.79
CA ARG A 587 45.48 -7.11 7.18
C ARG A 587 46.58 -7.33 8.21
N PHE A 588 47.32 -8.42 8.01
CA PHE A 588 48.54 -8.69 8.75
C PHE A 588 49.69 -7.90 8.15
N GLY A 589 50.43 -7.21 9.01
CA GLY A 589 51.70 -6.57 8.67
C GLY A 589 52.84 -7.58 8.48
N PRO A 590 54.06 -7.10 8.21
CA PRO A 590 55.24 -7.95 8.01
C PRO A 590 55.63 -8.84 9.21
N ASP A 591 55.10 -8.54 10.39
CA ASP A 591 55.33 -9.19 11.68
C ASP A 591 54.19 -10.14 12.09
N ASP A 592 53.29 -10.49 11.16
CA ASP A 592 52.10 -11.32 11.40
C ASP A 592 51.17 -10.73 12.48
N GLN A 593 51.19 -9.41 12.68
CA GLN A 593 50.28 -8.68 13.57
C GLN A 593 49.36 -7.75 12.77
N THR A 594 48.13 -7.56 13.26
CA THR A 594 47.20 -6.55 12.72
C THR A 594 47.37 -5.24 13.48
N ARG A 595 47.34 -4.11 12.79
CA ARG A 595 47.35 -2.77 13.40
C ARG A 595 46.16 -1.97 12.90
N TYR A 596 45.36 -1.43 13.81
CA TYR A 596 44.23 -0.59 13.45
C TYR A 596 43.99 0.51 14.48
N ALA A 597 43.37 1.58 14.01
CA ALA A 597 42.96 2.69 14.84
C ALA A 597 41.44 2.78 14.89
N VAL A 598 40.89 2.98 16.09
CA VAL A 598 39.47 3.21 16.32
C VAL A 598 39.29 4.68 16.72
N GLU A 599 38.60 5.44 15.87
CA GLU A 599 38.20 6.82 16.14
C GLU A 599 36.70 6.87 16.43
N VAL A 600 36.33 7.44 17.58
CA VAL A 600 34.94 7.65 17.98
C VAL A 600 34.65 9.13 17.91
N VAL A 601 33.66 9.48 17.12
CA VAL A 601 33.19 10.86 16.94
C VAL A 601 31.78 10.97 17.50
N VAL A 602 31.60 11.88 18.46
CA VAL A 602 30.31 12.22 19.03
C VAL A 602 29.90 13.59 18.51
N GLU A 603 28.78 13.64 17.79
CA GLU A 603 28.17 14.86 17.28
C GLU A 603 26.87 15.14 18.04
N ARG A 604 26.81 16.32 18.66
CA ARG A 604 25.69 16.78 19.47
C ARG A 604 24.97 17.92 18.75
N ARG A 605 23.66 17.84 18.64
CA ARG A 605 22.82 18.93 18.12
C ARG A 605 22.01 19.57 19.25
N ASP A 606 22.26 20.84 19.53
CA ASP A 606 21.58 21.59 20.59
C ASP A 606 20.18 22.07 20.17
N ALA A 607 19.20 22.04 21.09
CA ALA A 607 17.85 22.56 20.86
C ALA A 607 17.85 24.09 20.62
N GLY A 608 16.90 24.63 19.85
CA GLY A 608 16.89 26.06 19.48
C GLY A 608 15.51 26.66 19.28
N THR A 609 15.42 27.99 19.34
CA THR A 609 14.20 28.78 19.05
C THR A 609 14.09 29.11 17.55
N LEU A 610 12.87 29.45 17.09
CA LEU A 610 12.57 29.87 15.69
C LEU A 610 13.52 30.96 15.16
N GLN A 611 14.07 31.80 16.04
CA GLN A 611 14.98 32.90 15.69
C GLN A 611 16.45 32.45 15.46
N GLN A 612 16.80 31.21 15.79
CA GLN A 612 18.17 30.66 15.74
C GLN A 612 18.40 29.64 14.62
N LEU A 613 17.47 29.51 13.67
CA LEU A 613 17.50 28.51 12.59
C LEU A 613 18.66 28.66 11.57
N TYR A 614 19.46 29.73 11.65
CA TYR A 614 20.55 30.03 10.69
C TYR A 614 21.99 29.82 11.23
N ARG A 615 22.19 29.27 12.44
CA ARG A 615 23.53 28.94 12.97
C ARG A 615 23.76 27.43 13.06
N ASP A 616 24.98 27.00 12.77
CA ASP A 616 25.43 25.63 13.03
C ASP A 616 25.44 25.40 14.55
N ARG A 617 24.64 24.43 14.99
CA ARG A 617 24.41 24.07 16.41
C ARG A 617 25.04 22.72 16.76
N THR A 618 25.94 22.26 15.91
CA THR A 618 26.59 20.96 16.04
C THR A 618 27.90 21.12 16.81
N ARG A 619 28.06 20.39 17.90
CA ARG A 619 29.35 20.26 18.58
C ARG A 619 29.90 18.86 18.34
N ARG A 620 31.20 18.78 18.08
CA ARG A 620 31.89 17.54 17.73
C ARG A 620 33.03 17.29 18.71
N THR A 621 33.07 16.08 19.25
CA THR A 621 34.18 15.58 20.08
C THR A 621 34.67 14.28 19.45
N ALA A 622 35.99 14.07 19.41
CA ALA A 622 36.58 12.86 18.86
C ALA A 622 37.64 12.29 19.82
N ALA A 623 37.72 10.97 19.89
CA ALA A 623 38.76 10.24 20.60
C ALA A 623 39.29 9.13 19.69
N ARG A 624 40.61 8.89 19.71
CA ARG A 624 41.26 7.85 18.92
C ARG A 624 42.03 6.91 19.84
N THR A 625 42.00 5.63 19.52
CA THR A 625 42.78 4.58 20.19
C THR A 625 43.41 3.69 19.13
N ASP A 626 44.72 3.48 19.24
CA ASP A 626 45.47 2.57 18.35
C ASP A 626 45.60 1.21 19.03
N VAL A 627 45.38 0.13 18.27
CA VAL A 627 45.28 -1.25 18.76
C VAL A 627 46.15 -2.17 17.91
N GLU A 628 46.88 -3.05 18.57
CA GLU A 628 47.62 -4.15 17.94
C GLU A 628 46.94 -5.49 18.27
N GLY A 629 46.82 -6.36 17.27
CA GLY A 629 46.09 -7.62 17.36
C GLY A 629 46.78 -8.78 16.64
N THR A 630 46.24 -9.98 16.81
CA THR A 630 46.79 -11.23 16.24
C THR A 630 45.79 -11.98 15.36
N THR A 631 44.64 -11.37 15.07
CA THR A 631 43.54 -11.98 14.33
C THR A 631 43.04 -11.02 13.26
N SER A 632 42.59 -11.54 12.11
CA SER A 632 41.97 -10.73 11.05
C SER A 632 40.57 -10.20 11.40
N THR A 633 40.07 -10.55 12.58
CA THR A 633 38.78 -10.12 13.11
C THR A 633 38.96 -9.69 14.55
N ALA A 634 38.40 -8.54 14.92
CA ALA A 634 38.46 -8.00 16.28
C ALA A 634 37.05 -7.70 16.80
N ARG A 635 36.86 -7.82 18.11
CA ARG A 635 35.61 -7.52 18.81
C ARG A 635 35.86 -6.42 19.81
N GLU A 636 35.21 -5.29 19.59
CA GLU A 636 35.46 -4.07 20.35
C GLU A 636 34.24 -3.64 21.15
N TYR A 637 34.51 -2.97 22.26
CA TYR A 637 33.50 -2.29 23.06
C TYR A 637 34.01 -0.94 23.53
N ILE A 638 33.21 0.09 23.34
CA ILE A 638 33.58 1.46 23.69
C ILE A 638 32.54 2.00 24.66
N ALA A 639 32.99 2.38 25.86
CA ALA A 639 32.17 3.15 26.78
C ALA A 639 32.05 4.59 26.26
N VAL A 640 30.82 5.04 26.03
CA VAL A 640 30.56 6.40 25.57
C VAL A 640 30.06 7.21 26.76
N ASP A 641 30.85 8.19 27.18
CA ASP A 641 30.42 9.14 28.22
C ASP A 641 29.44 10.15 27.61
N LEU A 642 28.17 9.99 27.98
CA LEU A 642 27.06 10.84 27.55
C LEU A 642 26.63 11.80 28.67
N SER A 643 27.50 12.10 29.64
CA SER A 643 27.19 13.06 30.71
C SER A 643 27.05 14.51 30.19
N ASP A 644 27.81 14.88 29.17
CA ASP A 644 27.83 16.22 28.56
C ASP A 644 26.80 16.43 27.43
N VAL A 645 25.84 15.52 27.24
CA VAL A 645 24.77 15.69 26.24
C VAL A 645 23.51 16.37 26.80
N ARG A 646 23.56 16.90 28.03
CA ARG A 646 22.45 17.67 28.62
C ARG A 646 22.13 18.90 27.74
N GLY A 647 20.86 19.07 27.39
CA GLY A 647 20.39 20.16 26.54
C GLY A 647 20.50 19.91 25.02
N ALA A 648 21.04 18.76 24.61
CA ALA A 648 20.96 18.30 23.24
C ALA A 648 19.52 17.90 22.88
N GLU A 649 19.18 18.02 21.61
CA GLU A 649 18.00 17.43 20.97
C GLU A 649 18.31 16.01 20.48
N SER A 650 19.49 15.83 19.87
CA SER A 650 19.96 14.53 19.38
C SER A 650 21.49 14.41 19.45
N VAL A 651 21.95 13.16 19.48
CA VAL A 651 23.36 12.78 19.49
C VAL A 651 23.59 11.68 18.45
N THR A 652 24.61 11.87 17.61
CA THR A 652 25.11 10.85 16.68
C THR A 652 26.49 10.41 17.12
N VAL A 653 26.67 9.10 17.29
CA VAL A 653 27.98 8.52 17.59
C VAL A 653 28.43 7.74 16.36
N THR A 654 29.56 8.16 15.79
CA THR A 654 30.20 7.53 14.64
C THR A 654 31.48 6.86 15.10
N VAL A 655 31.63 5.57 14.79
CA VAL A 655 32.88 4.84 14.97
C VAL A 655 33.51 4.66 13.60
N ARG A 656 34.76 5.08 13.49
CA ARG A 656 35.61 4.90 12.32
C ARG A 656 36.75 3.97 12.68
N VAL A 657 36.97 2.98 11.84
CA VAL A 657 38.08 2.04 11.95
C VAL A 657 38.99 2.22 10.76
N THR A 658 40.28 2.41 11.02
CA THR A 658 41.33 2.49 10.01
C THR A 658 42.26 1.29 10.18
N ASP A 659 42.39 0.45 9.17
CA ASP A 659 43.44 -0.57 9.11
C ASP A 659 44.74 0.12 8.71
N GLU A 660 45.73 0.15 9.61
CA GLU A 660 46.99 0.87 9.38
C GLU A 660 47.93 0.13 8.42
N VAL A 661 47.65 -1.14 8.13
CA VAL A 661 48.44 -1.95 7.17
C VAL A 661 47.91 -1.76 5.76
N SER A 662 46.58 -1.79 5.57
CA SER A 662 45.97 -1.60 4.25
C SER A 662 45.57 -0.16 3.92
N GLU A 663 45.64 0.74 4.90
CA GLU A 663 45.16 2.12 4.84
C GLU A 663 43.65 2.26 4.55
N GLN A 664 42.89 1.16 4.60
CA GLN A 664 41.46 1.17 4.38
C GLN A 664 40.73 1.73 5.62
N VAL A 665 39.58 2.36 5.37
CA VAL A 665 38.76 2.98 6.40
C VAL A 665 37.32 2.53 6.24
N VAL A 666 36.68 2.17 7.35
CA VAL A 666 35.25 1.88 7.42
C VAL A 666 34.62 2.65 8.57
N GLU A 667 33.39 3.12 8.40
CA GLU A 667 32.65 3.83 9.43
C GLU A 667 31.21 3.34 9.59
N ARG A 668 30.70 3.44 10.81
CA ARG A 668 29.29 3.21 11.17
C ARG A 668 28.85 4.24 12.18
N SER A 669 27.57 4.59 12.13
CA SER A 669 26.99 5.57 13.04
C SER A 669 25.71 5.06 13.67
N VAL A 670 25.43 5.58 14.86
CA VAL A 670 24.17 5.37 15.57
C VAL A 670 23.67 6.70 16.12
N GLN A 671 22.38 6.98 15.92
CA GLN A 671 21.74 8.20 16.39
C GLN A 671 20.78 7.90 17.55
N PHE A 672 20.72 8.85 18.48
CA PHE A 672 19.77 8.87 19.59
C PHE A 672 19.11 10.25 19.76
N ASP A 673 17.82 10.25 20.10
CA ASP A 673 17.17 11.46 20.63
C ASP A 673 17.49 11.59 22.12
N VAL A 674 17.73 12.82 22.59
CA VAL A 674 17.98 13.08 24.01
C VAL A 674 16.73 13.66 24.63
N PHE A 675 16.14 12.95 25.60
CA PHE A 675 14.99 13.46 26.34
C PHE A 675 15.40 13.97 27.71
N ASN A 676 15.11 15.25 27.96
CA ASN A 676 15.44 15.95 29.20
C ASN A 676 14.23 15.94 30.15
N ARG A 677 13.82 14.77 30.67
CA ARG A 677 12.92 14.63 31.83
C ARG A 677 13.22 13.37 32.62
#